data_AF-A0AAV9SJ77-F1
#
_entry.id   AF-A0AAV9SJ77-F1
#
_cell.length_a   1.000
_cell.length_b   1.000
_cell.length_c   1.000
_cell.angle_alpha   90.00
_cell.angle_beta   90.00
_cell.angle_gamma   90.00
#
_symmetry.space_group_name_H-M   'P 1'
#
loop_
_entity.id
_entity.type
_entity.pdbx_description
1 polymer ?
#
loop_
_entity_poly.entity_id
_entity_poly.type
_entity_poly.pdbx_seq_one_letter_code
_entity_poly.pdbx_strand_id
1 'polypeptide(L)'
;MADQSRQTKLAAAKKKLKEFQQKSSPASVGGERGGGGGSGTGSKKKRKVKELSQLDAPSGDRDSPDNFDSILKALSQSNGVVIPPNGNCQSFADMETVGSPVSQLLEEPNSESGRGSPVSNSASAATNSEFVSHNTELQDFPDTNGNRSLKEENRPLSSTESLRQISQQLNGLVSESTSAPYVNGETAPSGELESRNQELAAALETSKLTNSQLSTKLDQLVLQTQELTDQLQKERKEFEQKFSKEQGAIREQLQVHIQTIGILVSEKSELQTALQYTQQAARQKTAEAEELNNRLQTTKQRVSELERTLSTVSTQQKQFERQNNELEKERDNLRLEVLRLKNLSEESKQQSSELSEQLRRITQDNAAMRMEVDDLHKRLEMADLMLQQYSSQSDSPSFNQKVELLLEEKQQLESRNHQLLESIAQLKTERDCYVERIQEEGRVWKDKTEQLLAQVSLVAEERDRNINRVQELEASIVELQNAAVLLSMEKEAQDNKEPQPSGPSEREVALQEALSSLQQEKDAITAQYQAQLRDNEQLSRLCTEQETRLGDLERQVESKDQEEEDRRRMLEDVQSDKATISRALTQNRTLKDQLAELQNGFVKLTNENMELTTAIQSEQHVKKELARRMGELQEELHNVKEQLELKCQETQGVTEQRDQVTAHLQQYCAAYQAVAAEREQLHQQFLQQAQLMDRLQHNESLGRTQLDVSQNQLRQAEEHLEQLVRHNEQLKAEIKELLSSSALVMTSRDQGDGVESQSVKESPLTSASIVIPEDFESQKEMEDFIRGALAHLEAERDEARRQLEEEHRLHMAAQQQAAVALRLEQQHHNFKPVHEVDHDHNENPDQHSCEHSGGGVPVEVHQALQAAMDKLQQRFTSLMQEKADLKERVEELEHRCIQLSGETDTIGEYIALYQSQRAIMKQKHQEKEQYISMLAQDKEEMKAKLAELQDLVMRLVAERNDWYTRYVGAVASMGTANPDLLPVGEEHSPLQQQVHKRELNAVDGEEAIEVSPLSEPPPLRGLEAASSQTLPSTSVQTESKPLVPREDGTAQQIMQLLQEIQNPQGAPRSPPFMGDNPCVPFFYRPDEQDEVKILVV
;
A
#
# COMPACT_ATOMS: atom_id res chain seq x y z
N MET A 1 17.79 40.07 19.03
CA MET A 1 17.54 39.23 17.82
C MET A 1 16.25 38.42 17.94
N ALA A 2 16.20 37.35 18.75
CA ALA A 2 15.04 36.44 18.81
C ALA A 2 13.69 37.15 19.07
N ASP A 3 13.58 37.94 20.14
CA ASP A 3 12.33 38.64 20.47
C ASP A 3 11.91 39.68 19.44
N GLN A 4 12.88 40.32 18.78
CA GLN A 4 12.62 41.28 17.70
C GLN A 4 12.04 40.57 16.47
N SER A 5 12.51 39.36 16.16
CA SER A 5 11.92 38.48 15.14
C SER A 5 10.51 38.02 15.56
N ARG A 6 10.32 37.60 16.82
CA ARG A 6 9.01 37.23 17.38
C ARG A 6 8.01 38.38 17.27
N GLN A 7 8.39 39.58 17.70
CA GLN A 7 7.54 40.78 17.72
C GLN A 7 7.23 41.27 16.29
N THR A 8 8.18 41.16 15.35
CA THR A 8 7.96 41.46 13.93
C THR A 8 6.99 40.45 13.29
N LYS A 9 7.15 39.15 13.57
CA LYS A 9 6.21 38.11 13.12
C LYS A 9 4.81 38.32 13.71
N LEU A 10 4.70 38.73 14.97
CA LEU A 10 3.43 39.01 15.65
C LEU A 10 2.77 40.29 15.09
N ALA A 11 3.55 41.32 14.72
CA ALA A 11 3.06 42.49 14.01
C ALA A 11 2.58 42.16 12.59
N ALA A 12 3.32 41.31 11.85
CA ALA A 12 2.91 40.84 10.53
C ALA A 12 1.63 39.97 10.59
N ALA A 13 1.49 39.12 11.61
CA ALA A 13 0.26 38.36 11.86
C ALA A 13 -0.93 39.27 12.17
N LYS A 14 -0.75 40.29 13.03
CA LYS A 14 -1.78 41.31 13.31
C LYS A 14 -2.15 42.13 12.07
N LYS A 15 -1.18 42.44 11.19
CA LYS A 15 -1.44 43.11 9.90
C LYS A 15 -2.27 42.21 8.97
N LYS A 16 -1.88 40.95 8.77
CA LYS A 16 -2.64 39.97 7.96
C LYS A 16 -4.05 39.74 8.52
N LEU A 17 -4.22 39.66 9.84
CA LEU A 17 -5.54 39.53 10.49
C LEU A 17 -6.42 40.76 10.22
N LYS A 18 -5.85 41.98 10.30
CA LYS A 18 -6.56 43.22 9.98
C LYS A 18 -6.94 43.33 8.50
N GLU A 19 -6.06 42.91 7.59
CA GLU A 19 -6.34 42.82 6.15
C GLU A 19 -7.43 41.77 5.85
N PHE A 20 -7.45 40.65 6.57
CA PHE A 20 -8.51 39.63 6.45
C PHE A 20 -9.86 40.14 6.95
N GLN A 21 -9.89 40.84 8.09
CA GLN A 21 -11.10 41.48 8.64
C GLN A 21 -11.61 42.63 7.75
N GLN A 22 -10.73 43.38 7.09
CA GLN A 22 -11.13 44.42 6.13
C GLN A 22 -11.63 43.84 4.80
N LYS A 23 -11.30 42.59 4.46
CA LYS A 23 -11.79 41.89 3.25
C LYS A 23 -13.09 41.12 3.46
N SER A 24 -13.57 40.96 4.69
CA SER A 24 -14.76 40.16 5.03
C SER A 24 -16.01 40.98 5.41
N SER A 25 -16.04 42.26 5.06
CA SER A 25 -17.26 43.10 5.10
C SER A 25 -17.69 43.49 3.68
N PRO A 26 -18.96 43.33 3.28
CA PRO A 26 -19.41 43.62 1.92
C PRO A 26 -19.46 45.12 1.66
N ALA A 27 -18.78 45.58 0.60
CA ALA A 27 -18.79 46.98 0.19
C ALA A 27 -20.06 47.31 -0.62
N SER A 28 -21.01 48.00 0.00
CA SER A 28 -22.05 48.74 -0.72
C SER A 28 -21.54 50.14 -1.03
N VAL A 29 -21.37 50.47 -2.31
CA VAL A 29 -20.91 51.80 -2.76
C VAL A 29 -22.12 52.75 -2.84
N GLY A 30 -21.96 53.97 -2.33
CA GLY A 30 -23.08 54.89 -2.08
C GLY A 30 -23.56 55.72 -3.28
N GLY A 31 -24.73 56.36 -3.11
CA GLY A 31 -25.36 57.28 -4.06
C GLY A 31 -26.28 58.29 -3.35
N GLU A 32 -25.77 59.51 -3.20
CA GLU A 32 -26.32 60.76 -2.60
C GLU A 32 -27.84 60.99 -2.34
N ARG A 33 -28.08 61.74 -1.24
CA ARG A 33 -29.17 62.73 -0.97
C ARG A 33 -30.64 62.26 -0.85
N GLY A 34 -31.37 62.78 0.15
CA GLY A 34 -32.85 62.70 0.06
C GLY A 34 -33.74 63.40 1.10
N GLY A 35 -33.53 63.25 2.42
CA GLY A 35 -34.36 63.91 3.45
C GLY A 35 -35.84 63.46 3.58
N GLY A 36 -36.49 63.90 4.66
CA GLY A 36 -37.94 63.76 4.90
C GLY A 36 -38.38 62.47 5.62
N GLY A 37 -38.82 62.59 6.87
CA GLY A 37 -39.40 61.48 7.66
C GLY A 37 -40.94 61.51 7.71
N GLY A 38 -41.53 60.51 8.38
CA GLY A 38 -42.93 60.54 8.81
C GLY A 38 -43.69 59.21 8.70
N SER A 39 -44.43 58.86 9.76
CA SER A 39 -45.41 57.76 9.85
C SER A 39 -44.88 56.32 9.64
N GLY A 40 -45.63 55.27 10.02
CA GLY A 40 -46.85 55.26 10.85
C GLY A 40 -47.96 54.33 10.34
N THR A 41 -48.23 53.27 11.11
CA THR A 41 -49.50 52.48 11.18
C THR A 41 -50.05 51.74 9.93
N GLY A 42 -50.23 50.41 10.10
CA GLY A 42 -51.25 49.59 9.41
C GLY A 42 -50.83 48.86 8.12
N SER A 43 -51.55 47.82 7.63
CA SER A 43 -52.53 46.92 8.29
C SER A 43 -52.97 45.76 7.36
N LYS A 44 -53.00 44.51 7.89
CA LYS A 44 -53.93 43.39 7.54
C LYS A 44 -54.05 42.83 6.09
N LYS A 45 -53.72 41.53 5.93
CA LYS A 45 -54.36 40.41 5.14
C LYS A 45 -53.26 39.45 4.62
N LYS A 46 -53.22 38.12 4.80
CA LYS A 46 -54.09 37.01 5.30
C LYS A 46 -54.96 36.29 4.24
N ARG A 47 -54.60 35.01 3.96
CA ARG A 47 -55.32 33.92 3.21
C ARG A 47 -55.45 34.10 1.68
N LYS A 48 -55.60 33.04 0.85
CA LYS A 48 -55.77 31.58 1.11
C LYS A 48 -55.21 30.71 -0.04
N VAL A 49 -54.88 29.44 0.26
CA VAL A 49 -54.73 28.32 -0.70
C VAL A 49 -56.10 27.84 -1.21
N LYS A 50 -56.18 27.29 -2.43
CA LYS A 50 -57.08 26.16 -2.73
C LYS A 50 -56.56 25.24 -3.85
N GLU A 51 -57.05 24.01 -3.80
CA GLU A 51 -56.77 22.82 -4.59
C GLU A 51 -58.09 22.25 -5.15
N LEU A 52 -58.03 21.54 -6.29
CA LEU A 52 -58.97 20.56 -6.88
C LEU A 52 -58.44 20.19 -8.29
N SER A 53 -58.80 19.12 -9.00
CA SER A 53 -58.94 17.67 -8.73
C SER A 53 -59.27 17.00 -10.09
N GLN A 54 -58.69 15.82 -10.36
CA GLN A 54 -59.07 14.72 -11.29
C GLN A 54 -60.12 14.94 -12.43
N LEU A 55 -59.85 14.36 -13.62
CA LEU A 55 -60.66 13.25 -14.21
C LEU A 55 -60.02 12.65 -15.48
N ASP A 56 -60.07 11.32 -15.57
CA ASP A 56 -60.14 10.40 -16.74
C ASP A 56 -59.15 10.41 -17.93
N ALA A 57 -59.17 9.28 -18.66
CA ALA A 57 -58.38 8.87 -19.84
C ALA A 57 -59.27 7.91 -20.71
N PRO A 58 -58.80 7.04 -21.63
CA PRO A 58 -57.56 7.01 -22.44
C PRO A 58 -57.81 6.77 -23.98
N SER A 59 -56.77 6.94 -24.81
CA SER A 59 -56.66 6.40 -26.20
C SER A 59 -55.20 6.52 -26.68
N GLY A 60 -54.63 5.67 -27.54
CA GLY A 60 -55.13 4.48 -28.24
C GLY A 60 -54.62 4.45 -29.71
N ASP A 61 -53.97 3.36 -30.13
CA ASP A 61 -53.44 3.08 -31.49
C ASP A 61 -52.32 4.04 -32.04
N ARG A 62 -51.48 3.68 -33.05
CA ARG A 62 -50.82 2.39 -33.41
C ARG A 62 -49.67 2.63 -34.44
N ASP A 63 -48.73 1.69 -34.49
CA ASP A 63 -47.90 1.19 -35.61
C ASP A 63 -47.60 2.07 -36.88
N SER A 64 -46.31 2.40 -37.09
CA SER A 64 -45.45 2.08 -38.29
C SER A 64 -45.86 2.41 -39.75
N PRO A 65 -44.94 2.34 -40.75
CA PRO A 65 -43.46 2.41 -40.75
C PRO A 65 -42.88 3.35 -41.88
N ASP A 66 -41.60 3.14 -42.21
CA ASP A 66 -40.90 3.42 -43.49
C ASP A 66 -40.67 4.86 -44.00
N ASN A 67 -39.39 5.25 -44.05
CA ASN A 67 -38.77 5.65 -45.32
C ASN A 67 -37.26 5.32 -45.34
N PHE A 68 -36.73 4.87 -46.48
CA PHE A 68 -35.32 4.49 -46.67
C PHE A 68 -34.61 5.50 -47.59
N ASP A 69 -33.76 6.36 -47.00
CA ASP A 69 -32.69 7.11 -47.66
C ASP A 69 -31.82 7.75 -46.53
N SER A 70 -30.49 7.83 -46.58
CA SER A 70 -29.53 7.49 -47.63
C SER A 70 -28.20 7.07 -46.98
N ILE A 71 -27.63 5.92 -47.35
CA ILE A 71 -26.29 5.48 -46.94
C ILE A 71 -25.24 5.99 -47.96
N LEU A 72 -23.97 6.15 -47.55
CA LEU A 72 -22.79 6.61 -48.31
C LEU A 72 -22.63 8.13 -48.53
N LYS A 73 -21.98 8.84 -47.58
CA LYS A 73 -21.17 10.03 -47.94
C LYS A 73 -20.05 10.46 -46.96
N ALA A 74 -19.10 9.57 -46.61
CA ALA A 74 -17.83 9.99 -45.98
C ALA A 74 -16.67 8.95 -45.99
N LEU A 75 -16.44 8.17 -47.06
CA LEU A 75 -15.20 7.37 -47.16
C LEU A 75 -14.81 7.04 -48.62
N SER A 76 -13.97 7.90 -49.20
CA SER A 76 -13.20 7.80 -50.45
C SER A 76 -12.48 9.15 -50.56
N GLN A 77 -11.15 9.27 -50.71
CA GLN A 77 -10.16 8.51 -51.47
C GLN A 77 -8.91 8.22 -50.58
N SER A 78 -7.90 7.44 -50.95
CA SER A 78 -7.79 6.13 -51.64
C SER A 78 -6.29 5.73 -51.67
N ASN A 79 -6.02 4.42 -51.66
CA ASN A 79 -4.77 3.68 -51.98
C ASN A 79 -3.60 4.44 -52.67
N GLY A 80 -2.32 4.13 -52.40
CA GLY A 80 -1.78 3.14 -51.46
C GLY A 80 -0.33 2.70 -51.76
N VAL A 81 0.20 1.82 -50.89
CA VAL A 81 1.33 0.87 -51.01
C VAL A 81 2.48 1.17 -52.03
N VAL A 82 3.69 1.41 -51.49
CA VAL A 82 4.95 0.89 -52.05
C VAL A 82 5.88 0.47 -50.89
N ILE A 83 6.28 -0.81 -50.85
CA ILE A 83 7.42 -1.32 -50.05
C ILE A 83 8.23 -2.28 -50.94
N PRO A 84 9.50 -1.97 -51.22
CA PRO A 84 10.51 -2.99 -51.53
C PRO A 84 11.92 -2.65 -50.95
N PRO A 85 12.90 -3.56 -51.01
CA PRO A 85 12.79 -4.98 -50.68
C PRO A 85 13.94 -5.46 -49.75
N ASN A 86 13.94 -6.77 -49.49
CA ASN A 86 14.93 -7.57 -48.74
C ASN A 86 16.42 -7.23 -48.97
N GLY A 87 17.27 -7.53 -47.97
CA GLY A 87 18.71 -7.74 -48.22
C GLY A 87 19.66 -7.76 -47.01
N ASN A 88 19.71 -8.87 -46.25
CA ASN A 88 20.91 -9.74 -46.22
C ASN A 88 20.83 -10.88 -45.17
N CYS A 89 20.97 -12.11 -45.68
CA CYS A 89 21.46 -13.32 -44.99
C CYS A 89 22.34 -14.07 -46.02
N GLN A 90 23.01 -15.17 -45.62
CA GLN A 90 24.04 -15.93 -46.38
C GLN A 90 25.43 -15.26 -46.36
N SER A 91 26.56 -15.97 -46.41
CA SER A 91 26.88 -17.42 -46.23
C SER A 91 28.32 -17.50 -45.66
N PHE A 92 28.77 -18.58 -45.00
CA PHE A 92 29.19 -19.93 -45.47
C PHE A 92 29.61 -20.71 -44.18
N ALA A 93 29.72 -22.04 -44.05
CA ALA A 93 29.39 -23.26 -44.81
C ALA A 93 29.80 -24.45 -43.87
N ASP A 94 29.30 -25.69 -43.89
CA ASP A 94 28.20 -26.39 -44.61
C ASP A 94 27.86 -27.69 -43.78
N MET A 95 27.28 -28.84 -44.19
CA MET A 95 26.92 -29.45 -45.49
C MET A 95 25.79 -30.53 -45.34
N GLU A 96 25.58 -31.28 -46.42
CA GLU A 96 24.93 -32.61 -46.66
C GLU A 96 24.74 -33.66 -45.52
N THR A 97 23.81 -34.64 -45.61
CA THR A 97 22.81 -35.04 -46.66
C THR A 97 21.55 -35.75 -46.08
N VAL A 98 20.39 -35.57 -46.75
CA VAL A 98 19.25 -36.49 -47.05
C VAL A 98 18.95 -37.72 -46.14
N GLY A 99 17.68 -37.92 -45.70
CA GLY A 99 17.27 -39.20 -45.07
C GLY A 99 15.82 -39.44 -44.51
N SER A 100 14.79 -38.79 -45.05
CA SER A 100 13.34 -38.91 -44.67
C SER A 100 12.69 -40.32 -44.89
N PRO A 101 11.40 -40.62 -44.49
CA PRO A 101 10.52 -40.20 -43.36
C PRO A 101 9.64 -41.37 -42.76
N VAL A 102 8.46 -41.06 -42.13
CA VAL A 102 7.23 -41.90 -41.90
C VAL A 102 7.24 -42.88 -40.68
N SER A 103 6.23 -42.99 -39.79
CA SER A 103 4.94 -42.28 -39.60
C SER A 103 4.37 -42.35 -38.15
N GLN A 104 3.67 -41.27 -37.74
CA GLN A 104 2.28 -41.18 -37.18
C GLN A 104 1.75 -42.01 -35.98
N LEU A 105 0.95 -41.30 -35.14
CA LEU A 105 -0.25 -41.75 -34.37
C LEU A 105 -0.02 -42.72 -33.17
N LEU A 106 -0.75 -42.68 -32.04
CA LEU A 106 -1.75 -41.76 -31.47
C LEU A 106 -1.83 -42.02 -29.93
N GLU A 107 -2.53 -41.15 -29.18
CA GLU A 107 -3.25 -41.45 -27.92
C GLU A 107 -2.48 -41.59 -26.58
N GLU A 108 -2.85 -40.69 -25.65
CA GLU A 108 -2.86 -40.85 -24.18
C GLU A 108 -4.01 -41.87 -23.77
N PRO A 109 -4.34 -42.19 -22.48
CA PRO A 109 -3.99 -41.47 -21.25
C PRO A 109 -3.89 -42.23 -19.88
N ASN A 110 -3.54 -41.43 -18.86
CA ASN A 110 -4.09 -41.41 -17.48
C ASN A 110 -3.69 -42.42 -16.36
N SER A 111 -3.87 -41.87 -15.14
CA SER A 111 -4.07 -42.50 -13.81
C SER A 111 -2.89 -43.14 -13.05
N GLU A 112 -2.34 -42.31 -12.15
CA GLU A 112 -2.11 -42.55 -10.71
C GLU A 112 -1.96 -44.00 -10.16
N SER A 113 -0.89 -44.25 -9.37
CA SER A 113 -1.01 -44.36 -7.90
C SER A 113 0.33 -44.66 -7.16
N GLY A 114 0.47 -44.11 -5.95
CA GLY A 114 0.83 -44.90 -4.75
C GLY A 114 2.22 -45.55 -4.59
N ARG A 115 3.17 -44.80 -3.99
CA ARG A 115 4.23 -45.25 -3.04
C ARG A 115 4.59 -46.76 -2.96
N GLY A 116 5.85 -47.12 -3.22
CA GLY A 116 6.45 -48.35 -2.66
C GLY A 116 7.83 -48.78 -3.21
N SER A 117 8.91 -48.48 -2.47
CA SER A 117 10.24 -49.12 -2.64
C SER A 117 10.29 -50.42 -1.79
N PRO A 118 11.22 -51.41 -1.99
CA PRO A 118 12.51 -51.27 -2.70
C PRO A 118 13.03 -52.47 -3.56
N VAL A 119 14.00 -52.15 -4.42
CA VAL A 119 15.18 -52.94 -4.88
C VAL A 119 14.97 -54.40 -5.36
N SER A 120 15.22 -54.63 -6.66
CA SER A 120 16.25 -55.57 -7.15
C SER A 120 16.55 -55.45 -8.66
N ASN A 121 17.84 -55.47 -8.98
CA ASN A 121 18.53 -55.35 -10.28
C ASN A 121 17.90 -56.06 -11.50
N SER A 122 18.09 -55.52 -12.72
CA SER A 122 18.92 -56.15 -13.79
C SER A 122 18.90 -55.40 -15.14
N ALA A 123 19.86 -55.79 -16.01
CA ALA A 123 20.00 -55.51 -17.45
C ALA A 123 20.51 -54.11 -17.87
N SER A 124 21.50 -54.14 -18.77
CA SER A 124 22.25 -52.96 -19.25
C SER A 124 22.22 -52.86 -20.77
N ALA A 125 22.24 -51.63 -21.26
CA ALA A 125 22.78 -51.25 -22.57
C ALA A 125 23.32 -49.82 -22.42
N ALA A 126 24.36 -49.33 -23.08
CA ALA A 126 25.48 -49.86 -23.83
C ALA A 126 26.22 -48.58 -24.34
N THR A 127 27.55 -48.51 -24.27
CA THR A 127 28.45 -47.84 -25.25
C THR A 127 28.13 -46.39 -25.71
N ASN A 128 28.98 -45.36 -25.61
CA ASN A 128 30.45 -45.20 -25.40
C ASN A 128 30.72 -43.88 -24.63
N SER A 129 31.92 -43.36 -24.33
CA SER A 129 33.32 -43.65 -24.72
C SER A 129 34.30 -43.15 -23.64
N GLU A 130 35.61 -43.16 -23.91
CA GLU A 130 36.72 -42.55 -23.11
C GLU A 130 36.99 -43.24 -21.74
N PHE A 131 38.09 -43.97 -21.46
CA PHE A 131 39.50 -44.00 -21.91
C PHE A 131 40.45 -43.07 -21.12
N VAL A 132 41.11 -43.66 -20.10
CA VAL A 132 42.40 -43.23 -19.48
C VAL A 132 42.36 -41.95 -18.61
N SER A 133 42.94 -41.88 -17.40
CA SER A 133 43.94 -42.74 -16.71
C SER A 133 43.79 -42.68 -15.17
N HIS A 134 44.23 -43.73 -14.43
CA HIS A 134 45.47 -43.64 -13.63
C HIS A 134 45.83 -44.91 -12.82
N ASN A 135 47.15 -45.11 -12.66
CA ASN A 135 47.86 -45.74 -11.54
C ASN A 135 47.54 -47.21 -11.17
N THR A 136 48.17 -48.12 -11.92
CA THR A 136 48.71 -49.37 -11.38
C THR A 136 49.87 -49.07 -10.42
N GLU A 137 49.90 -49.68 -9.24
CA GLU A 137 51.17 -50.13 -8.63
C GLU A 137 50.98 -51.35 -7.71
N LEU A 138 51.88 -52.33 -7.85
CA LEU A 138 52.21 -53.42 -6.89
C LEU A 138 51.08 -54.24 -6.23
N GLN A 139 50.77 -55.42 -6.80
CA GLN A 139 51.33 -56.69 -6.27
C GLN A 139 51.04 -57.93 -7.14
N ASP A 140 52.02 -58.84 -7.13
CA ASP A 140 52.04 -60.29 -7.34
C ASP A 140 51.43 -61.01 -8.58
N PHE A 141 52.21 -62.00 -9.04
CA PHE A 141 51.96 -63.06 -10.02
C PHE A 141 50.97 -64.13 -9.48
N PRO A 142 50.35 -65.05 -10.28
CA PRO A 142 50.97 -65.67 -11.48
C PRO A 142 50.07 -66.08 -12.68
N ASP A 143 50.76 -66.55 -13.72
CA ASP A 143 50.40 -67.56 -14.74
C ASP A 143 49.02 -67.55 -15.44
N THR A 144 49.04 -67.42 -16.78
CA THR A 144 48.40 -68.44 -17.62
C THR A 144 49.01 -68.64 -19.03
N ASN A 145 49.31 -69.90 -19.27
CA ASN A 145 49.89 -70.59 -20.43
C ASN A 145 49.19 -70.37 -21.82
N GLY A 146 49.90 -70.61 -22.93
CA GLY A 146 49.32 -70.83 -24.28
C GLY A 146 49.72 -69.82 -25.38
N ASN A 147 50.88 -69.88 -26.05
CA ASN A 147 51.53 -70.96 -26.81
C ASN A 147 50.81 -71.42 -28.10
N ARG A 148 51.07 -70.72 -29.22
CA ARG A 148 51.38 -71.22 -30.59
C ARG A 148 51.80 -70.03 -31.46
N SER A 149 52.56 -70.16 -32.56
CA SER A 149 53.61 -71.11 -32.95
C SER A 149 54.20 -70.64 -34.28
N LEU A 150 55.53 -70.60 -34.42
CA LEU A 150 56.28 -70.92 -35.64
C LEU A 150 57.78 -70.98 -35.30
N LYS A 151 58.51 -71.93 -35.89
CA LYS A 151 59.96 -72.12 -35.76
C LYS A 151 60.54 -72.34 -37.15
N GLU A 152 61.67 -71.67 -37.43
CA GLU A 152 62.84 -72.14 -38.20
C GLU A 152 63.80 -70.93 -38.22
N GLU A 153 65.00 -70.97 -37.63
CA GLU A 153 66.22 -71.72 -37.98
C GLU A 153 66.95 -71.24 -39.25
N ASN A 154 68.29 -71.35 -39.20
CA ASN A 154 69.29 -70.92 -40.19
C ASN A 154 69.60 -69.41 -40.24
N ARG A 155 70.83 -68.96 -40.50
CA ARG A 155 72.17 -69.63 -40.48
C ARG A 155 73.27 -68.54 -40.54
N PRO A 156 74.42 -68.68 -39.86
CA PRO A 156 75.58 -67.81 -40.10
C PRO A 156 76.30 -68.16 -41.41
N LEU A 157 76.53 -67.16 -42.27
CA LEU A 157 77.39 -67.21 -43.46
C LEU A 157 78.29 -65.96 -43.42
N SER A 158 79.62 -66.06 -43.36
CA SER A 158 80.58 -66.63 -44.32
C SER A 158 80.95 -65.67 -45.46
N SER A 159 82.13 -65.05 -45.32
CA SER A 159 82.88 -64.35 -46.38
C SER A 159 84.40 -64.39 -46.14
N THR A 160 84.90 -65.35 -45.36
CA THR A 160 86.34 -65.58 -45.09
C THR A 160 87.03 -66.43 -46.17
N GLU A 161 86.36 -66.65 -47.30
CA GLU A 161 86.78 -67.60 -48.35
C GLU A 161 87.59 -66.92 -49.48
N SER A 162 87.31 -65.65 -49.78
CA SER A 162 87.97 -64.91 -50.88
C SER A 162 89.48 -64.69 -50.68
N LEU A 163 89.98 -64.77 -49.44
CA LEU A 163 91.42 -64.73 -49.14
C LEU A 163 92.06 -66.11 -49.03
N ARG A 164 91.26 -67.19 -48.97
CA ARG A 164 91.77 -68.57 -48.92
C ARG A 164 91.93 -69.18 -50.32
N GLN A 165 91.12 -68.74 -51.28
CA GLN A 165 91.10 -69.30 -52.63
C GLN A 165 92.34 -68.94 -53.48
N ILE A 166 92.97 -67.77 -53.26
CA ILE A 166 94.26 -67.42 -53.86
C ILE A 166 95.40 -68.29 -53.29
N SER A 167 95.31 -68.67 -52.01
CA SER A 167 96.30 -69.51 -51.32
C SER A 167 96.35 -70.98 -51.79
N GLN A 168 95.48 -71.39 -52.73
CA GLN A 168 95.41 -72.77 -53.22
C GLN A 168 95.44 -72.90 -54.76
N GLN A 169 95.77 -71.83 -55.50
CA GLN A 169 96.02 -71.88 -56.94
C GLN A 169 97.45 -71.45 -57.33
N LEU A 170 98.45 -71.80 -56.50
CA LEU A 170 99.86 -71.64 -56.87
C LEU A 170 100.79 -72.68 -56.22
N ASN A 171 100.43 -73.97 -56.32
CA ASN A 171 101.36 -75.06 -56.02
C ASN A 171 100.99 -76.35 -56.78
N GLY A 172 101.62 -76.58 -57.94
CA GLY A 172 101.46 -77.81 -58.74
C GLY A 172 101.64 -77.58 -60.25
N LEU A 173 102.79 -78.03 -60.79
CA LEU A 173 103.28 -77.78 -62.17
C LEU A 173 103.55 -76.28 -62.41
N VAL A 174 104.79 -75.79 -62.55
CA VAL A 174 106.02 -76.30 -63.19
C VAL A 174 107.19 -76.02 -62.21
N SER A 175 108.10 -76.91 -61.77
CA SER A 175 108.71 -78.16 -62.27
C SER A 175 109.74 -78.01 -63.40
N GLU A 176 110.98 -78.45 -63.15
CA GLU A 176 112.11 -78.52 -64.10
C GLU A 176 112.75 -77.16 -64.49
N SER A 177 114.09 -77.00 -64.54
CA SER A 177 115.17 -77.96 -64.21
C SER A 177 116.40 -77.28 -63.60
N THR A 178 117.04 -78.00 -62.67
CA THR A 178 118.39 -77.71 -62.17
C THR A 178 119.40 -78.51 -63.01
N SER A 179 120.46 -77.88 -63.53
CA SER A 179 121.58 -78.62 -64.14
C SER A 179 122.92 -77.90 -63.96
N ALA A 180 123.87 -78.60 -63.36
CA ALA A 180 125.30 -78.27 -63.42
C ALA A 180 126.00 -79.20 -64.46
N PRO A 181 127.31 -79.52 -64.38
CA PRO A 181 128.34 -78.81 -65.14
C PRO A 181 129.16 -79.72 -66.10
N TYR A 182 130.04 -79.16 -66.95
CA TYR A 182 131.46 -79.59 -67.13
C TYR A 182 132.27 -78.84 -68.25
N VAL A 183 133.42 -78.27 -67.86
CA VAL A 183 134.80 -78.42 -68.41
C VAL A 183 135.16 -78.20 -69.92
N ASN A 184 136.23 -77.40 -70.12
CA ASN A 184 137.14 -77.22 -71.29
C ASN A 184 136.61 -76.56 -72.59
N GLY A 185 137.40 -75.73 -73.31
CA GLY A 185 138.74 -75.20 -72.96
C GLY A 185 139.43 -74.30 -74.02
N GLU A 186 140.57 -73.72 -73.61
CA GLU A 186 141.66 -73.03 -74.36
C GLU A 186 141.53 -71.56 -74.89
N THR A 187 142.57 -70.77 -74.50
CA THR A 187 143.31 -69.68 -75.21
C THR A 187 142.74 -68.27 -75.53
N ALA A 188 142.82 -67.38 -74.51
CA ALA A 188 143.48 -66.05 -74.52
C ALA A 188 142.94 -64.84 -75.37
N PRO A 189 143.32 -63.56 -75.07
CA PRO A 189 144.04 -63.00 -73.92
C PRO A 189 143.25 -61.91 -73.12
N SER A 190 143.89 -61.29 -72.12
CA SER A 190 143.29 -60.39 -71.10
C SER A 190 142.94 -58.97 -71.57
N GLY A 191 141.90 -58.35 -70.97
CA GLY A 191 141.59 -56.92 -71.13
C GLY A 191 140.36 -56.38 -70.37
N GLU A 192 139.17 -56.91 -70.64
CA GLU A 192 137.91 -56.13 -70.48
C GLU A 192 137.08 -56.38 -69.21
N LEU A 193 137.44 -57.37 -68.38
CA LEU A 193 136.55 -57.90 -67.33
C LEU A 193 136.29 -56.96 -66.13
N GLU A 194 137.22 -56.04 -65.82
CA GLU A 194 137.19 -55.30 -64.55
C GLU A 194 136.14 -54.18 -64.54
N SER A 195 135.94 -53.48 -65.66
CA SER A 195 134.98 -52.38 -65.77
C SER A 195 133.53 -52.80 -65.52
N ARG A 196 133.16 -54.03 -65.95
CA ARG A 196 131.78 -54.54 -65.85
C ARG A 196 131.31 -54.81 -64.42
N ASN A 197 132.23 -55.14 -63.50
CA ASN A 197 131.89 -55.34 -62.08
C ASN A 197 131.61 -54.00 -61.37
N GLN A 198 132.30 -52.94 -61.75
CA GLN A 198 132.15 -51.62 -61.13
C GLN A 198 130.80 -50.97 -61.48
N GLU A 199 130.33 -51.17 -62.71
CA GLU A 199 129.04 -50.70 -63.22
C GLU A 199 127.85 -51.39 -62.52
N LEU A 200 127.93 -52.71 -62.30
CA LEU A 200 126.91 -53.48 -61.56
C LEU A 200 126.75 -53.02 -60.10
N ALA A 201 127.85 -52.66 -59.43
CA ALA A 201 127.81 -52.13 -58.06
C ALA A 201 127.10 -50.77 -58.00
N ALA A 202 127.36 -49.87 -58.96
CA ALA A 202 126.70 -48.56 -59.04
C ALA A 202 125.18 -48.70 -59.29
N ALA A 203 124.77 -49.63 -60.16
CA ALA A 203 123.35 -49.94 -60.38
C ALA A 203 122.66 -50.47 -59.11
N LEU A 204 123.34 -51.32 -58.33
CA LEU A 204 122.82 -51.85 -57.06
C LEU A 204 122.61 -50.75 -56.01
N GLU A 205 123.58 -49.85 -55.81
CA GLU A 205 123.43 -48.73 -54.87
C GLU A 205 122.34 -47.74 -55.31
N THR A 206 122.19 -47.51 -56.63
CA THR A 206 121.08 -46.71 -57.17
C THR A 206 119.71 -47.35 -56.89
N SER A 207 119.62 -48.68 -56.99
CA SER A 207 118.41 -49.46 -56.64
C SER A 207 118.11 -49.45 -55.13
N LYS A 208 119.13 -49.46 -54.27
CA LYS A 208 118.96 -49.28 -52.82
C LYS A 208 118.47 -47.87 -52.46
N LEU A 209 119.05 -46.84 -53.07
CA LEU A 209 118.67 -45.45 -52.83
C LEU A 209 117.22 -45.18 -53.25
N THR A 210 116.79 -45.69 -54.41
CA THR A 210 115.41 -45.56 -54.88
C THR A 210 114.42 -46.36 -54.01
N ASN A 211 114.76 -47.56 -53.56
CA ASN A 211 113.94 -48.30 -52.57
C ASN A 211 113.83 -47.55 -51.23
N SER A 212 114.90 -46.92 -50.75
CA SER A 212 114.87 -46.08 -49.54
C SER A 212 113.96 -44.85 -49.70
N GLN A 213 114.00 -44.20 -50.87
CA GLN A 213 113.10 -43.09 -51.22
C GLN A 213 111.64 -43.52 -51.41
N LEU A 214 111.38 -44.78 -51.80
CA LEU A 214 110.04 -45.34 -51.88
C LEU A 214 109.51 -45.77 -50.51
N SER A 215 110.35 -46.38 -49.66
CA SER A 215 109.98 -46.70 -48.27
C SER A 215 109.61 -45.44 -47.50
N THR A 216 110.47 -44.42 -47.50
CA THR A 216 110.19 -43.15 -46.79
C THR A 216 108.93 -42.42 -47.30
N LYS A 217 108.56 -42.58 -48.59
CA LYS A 217 107.27 -42.11 -49.11
C LYS A 217 106.10 -42.98 -48.67
N LEU A 218 106.27 -44.30 -48.60
CA LEU A 218 105.27 -45.22 -48.05
C LEU A 218 105.01 -44.90 -46.58
N ASP A 219 106.06 -44.71 -45.78
CA ASP A 219 106.00 -44.36 -44.36
C ASP A 219 105.28 -43.00 -44.16
N GLN A 220 105.57 -42.00 -45.00
CA GLN A 220 104.84 -40.72 -45.00
C GLN A 220 103.36 -40.87 -45.36
N LEU A 221 103.02 -41.67 -46.37
CA LEU A 221 101.63 -41.94 -46.76
C LEU A 221 100.88 -42.75 -45.68
N VAL A 222 101.55 -43.66 -44.99
CA VAL A 222 101.00 -44.40 -43.83
C VAL A 222 100.74 -43.46 -42.67
N LEU A 223 101.67 -42.55 -42.33
CA LEU A 223 101.47 -41.53 -41.29
C LEU A 223 100.31 -40.57 -41.64
N GLN A 224 100.22 -40.10 -42.89
CA GLN A 224 99.09 -39.28 -43.35
C GLN A 224 97.76 -40.03 -43.31
N THR A 225 97.76 -41.32 -43.68
CA THR A 225 96.56 -42.18 -43.61
C THR A 225 96.12 -42.39 -42.15
N GLN A 226 97.08 -42.56 -41.23
CA GLN A 226 96.81 -42.68 -39.79
C GLN A 226 96.27 -41.37 -39.21
N GLU A 227 96.90 -40.23 -39.51
CA GLU A 227 96.47 -38.90 -39.06
C GLU A 227 95.05 -38.57 -39.54
N LEU A 228 94.74 -38.83 -40.82
CA LEU A 228 93.39 -38.70 -41.38
C LEU A 228 92.39 -39.67 -40.72
N THR A 229 92.82 -40.89 -40.37
CA THR A 229 91.98 -41.87 -39.66
C THR A 229 91.66 -41.42 -38.23
N ASP A 230 92.64 -40.87 -37.52
CA ASP A 230 92.47 -40.37 -36.15
C ASP A 230 91.65 -39.08 -36.11
N GLN A 231 91.85 -38.18 -37.09
CA GLN A 231 91.00 -37.02 -37.33
C GLN A 231 89.54 -37.44 -37.56
N LEU A 232 89.29 -38.41 -38.44
CA LEU A 232 87.95 -38.92 -38.74
C LEU A 232 87.32 -39.64 -37.53
N GLN A 233 88.11 -40.39 -36.75
CA GLN A 233 87.64 -40.97 -35.47
C GLN A 233 87.28 -39.90 -34.44
N LYS A 234 88.07 -38.81 -34.35
CA LYS A 234 87.81 -37.69 -33.46
C LYS A 234 86.52 -36.97 -33.85
N GLU A 235 86.35 -36.63 -35.13
CA GLU A 235 85.14 -36.00 -35.65
C GLU A 235 83.88 -36.87 -35.45
N ARG A 236 83.98 -38.20 -35.63
CA ARG A 236 82.91 -39.14 -35.26
C ARG A 236 82.54 -39.06 -33.77
N LYS A 237 83.53 -39.08 -32.87
CA LYS A 237 83.31 -39.00 -31.41
C LYS A 237 82.72 -37.65 -31.00
N GLU A 238 83.15 -36.55 -31.62
CA GLU A 238 82.59 -35.22 -31.38
C GLU A 238 81.16 -35.08 -31.91
N PHE A 239 80.85 -35.65 -33.09
CA PHE A 239 79.50 -35.70 -33.63
C PHE A 239 78.57 -36.56 -32.74
N GLU A 240 79.02 -37.75 -32.35
CA GLU A 240 78.27 -38.66 -31.48
C GLU A 240 78.02 -38.04 -30.09
N GLN A 241 78.97 -37.27 -29.55
CA GLN A 241 78.77 -36.52 -28.31
C GLN A 241 77.77 -35.35 -28.49
N LYS A 242 77.81 -34.62 -29.61
CA LYS A 242 76.84 -33.55 -29.93
C LYS A 242 75.43 -34.13 -30.06
N PHE A 243 75.28 -35.17 -30.88
CA PHE A 243 74.02 -35.89 -31.05
C PHE A 243 73.47 -36.44 -29.73
N SER A 244 74.34 -36.99 -28.86
CA SER A 244 73.93 -37.46 -27.53
C SER A 244 73.43 -36.33 -26.62
N LYS A 245 74.05 -35.15 -26.69
CA LYS A 245 73.63 -33.95 -25.92
C LYS A 245 72.32 -33.37 -26.46
N GLU A 246 72.17 -33.27 -27.77
CA GLU A 246 70.95 -32.81 -28.45
C GLU A 246 69.79 -33.78 -28.19
N GLN A 247 70.02 -35.09 -28.29
CA GLN A 247 69.05 -36.12 -27.90
C GLN A 247 68.67 -36.05 -26.41
N GLY A 248 69.62 -35.70 -25.54
CA GLY A 248 69.37 -35.41 -24.12
C GLY A 248 68.42 -34.22 -23.93
N ALA A 249 68.77 -33.07 -24.50
CA ALA A 249 67.97 -31.84 -24.41
C ALA A 249 66.56 -32.02 -25.01
N ILE A 250 66.42 -32.75 -26.12
CA ILE A 250 65.11 -33.06 -26.72
C ILE A 250 64.28 -33.98 -25.81
N ARG A 251 64.90 -34.94 -25.11
CA ARG A 251 64.21 -35.77 -24.11
C ARG A 251 63.78 -34.96 -22.88
N GLU A 252 64.64 -34.06 -22.39
CA GLU A 252 64.30 -33.16 -21.28
C GLU A 252 63.15 -32.22 -21.65
N GLN A 253 63.18 -31.62 -22.84
CA GLN A 253 62.10 -30.78 -23.35
C GLN A 253 60.79 -31.58 -23.51
N LEU A 254 60.85 -32.81 -24.03
CA LEU A 254 59.69 -33.71 -24.13
C LEU A 254 59.14 -34.05 -22.73
N GLN A 255 59.98 -34.32 -21.75
CA GLN A 255 59.57 -34.60 -20.38
C GLN A 255 58.88 -33.39 -19.73
N VAL A 256 59.41 -32.18 -19.94
CA VAL A 256 58.77 -30.92 -19.49
C VAL A 256 57.41 -30.74 -20.17
N HIS A 257 57.31 -30.96 -21.49
CA HIS A 257 56.03 -30.88 -22.20
C HIS A 257 55.01 -31.90 -21.70
N ILE A 258 55.41 -33.16 -21.46
CA ILE A 258 54.54 -34.19 -20.85
C ILE A 258 54.04 -33.74 -19.47
N GLN A 259 54.91 -33.18 -18.63
CA GLN A 259 54.52 -32.70 -17.31
C GLN A 259 53.60 -31.48 -17.37
N THR A 260 53.85 -30.53 -18.29
CA THR A 260 52.96 -29.37 -18.52
C THR A 260 51.59 -29.81 -19.03
N ILE A 261 51.54 -30.77 -19.97
CA ILE A 261 50.27 -31.35 -20.45
C ILE A 261 49.54 -32.05 -19.30
N GLY A 262 50.26 -32.81 -18.45
CA GLY A 262 49.69 -33.44 -17.26
C GLY A 262 49.02 -32.43 -16.32
N ILE A 263 49.72 -31.35 -15.98
CA ILE A 263 49.20 -30.26 -15.13
C ILE A 263 47.96 -29.61 -15.77
N LEU A 264 48.02 -29.25 -17.04
CA LEU A 264 46.89 -28.64 -17.76
C LEU A 264 45.68 -29.59 -17.87
N VAL A 265 45.90 -30.91 -17.95
CA VAL A 265 44.82 -31.91 -17.95
C VAL A 265 44.21 -32.05 -16.54
N SER A 266 45.00 -32.05 -15.46
CA SER A 266 44.45 -32.03 -14.10
C SER A 266 43.71 -30.74 -13.80
N GLU A 267 44.28 -29.57 -14.11
CA GLU A 267 43.62 -28.27 -13.92
C GLU A 267 42.31 -28.18 -14.73
N LYS A 268 42.30 -28.65 -15.98
CA LYS A 268 41.07 -28.74 -16.78
C LYS A 268 40.03 -29.65 -16.12
N SER A 269 40.44 -30.81 -15.60
CA SER A 269 39.54 -31.77 -14.95
C SER A 269 38.95 -31.21 -13.64
N GLU A 270 39.77 -30.56 -12.83
CA GLU A 270 39.35 -29.88 -11.59
C GLU A 270 38.40 -28.72 -11.89
N LEU A 271 38.73 -27.85 -12.86
CA LEU A 271 37.87 -26.75 -13.28
C LEU A 271 36.55 -27.24 -13.89
N GLN A 272 36.57 -28.32 -14.68
CA GLN A 272 35.36 -28.92 -15.26
C GLN A 272 34.46 -29.54 -14.17
N THR A 273 35.06 -30.18 -13.15
CA THR A 273 34.33 -30.72 -11.99
C THR A 273 33.75 -29.60 -11.12
N ALA A 274 34.52 -28.55 -10.84
CA ALA A 274 34.07 -27.38 -10.10
C ALA A 274 32.94 -26.65 -10.83
N LEU A 275 33.06 -26.45 -12.15
CA LEU A 275 32.02 -25.87 -12.99
C LEU A 275 30.72 -26.70 -12.95
N GLN A 276 30.82 -28.03 -13.06
CA GLN A 276 29.66 -28.92 -12.97
C GLN A 276 28.98 -28.82 -11.60
N TYR A 277 29.75 -28.81 -10.50
CA TYR A 277 29.22 -28.65 -9.14
C TYR A 277 28.55 -27.28 -8.95
N THR A 278 29.17 -26.19 -9.41
CA THR A 278 28.59 -24.84 -9.35
C THR A 278 27.32 -24.73 -10.20
N GLN A 279 27.28 -25.32 -11.39
CA GLN A 279 26.06 -25.37 -12.22
C GLN A 279 24.93 -26.18 -11.53
N GLN A 280 25.26 -27.29 -10.87
CA GLN A 280 24.28 -28.09 -10.13
C GLN A 280 23.73 -27.32 -8.92
N ALA A 281 24.60 -26.65 -8.15
CA ALA A 281 24.20 -25.79 -7.04
C ALA A 281 23.32 -24.62 -7.50
N ALA A 282 23.65 -23.98 -8.64
CA ALA A 282 22.85 -22.91 -9.24
C ALA A 282 21.46 -23.41 -9.67
N ARG A 283 21.37 -24.58 -10.32
CA ARG A 283 20.08 -25.22 -10.67
C ARG A 283 19.25 -25.52 -9.44
N GLN A 284 19.86 -26.05 -8.37
CA GLN A 284 19.16 -26.29 -7.11
C GLN A 284 18.63 -24.97 -6.49
N LYS A 285 19.43 -23.89 -6.47
CA LYS A 285 18.96 -22.59 -5.95
C LYS A 285 17.90 -21.93 -6.83
N THR A 286 17.86 -22.23 -8.12
CA THR A 286 16.76 -21.83 -9.00
C THR A 286 15.47 -22.55 -8.60
N ALA A 287 15.51 -23.88 -8.43
CA ALA A 287 14.35 -24.67 -7.99
C ALA A 287 13.85 -24.30 -6.57
N GLU A 288 14.76 -24.03 -5.63
CA GLU A 288 14.39 -23.52 -4.30
C GLU A 288 13.70 -22.15 -4.38
N ALA A 289 14.15 -21.25 -5.27
CA ALA A 289 13.52 -19.96 -5.49
C ALA A 289 12.13 -20.08 -6.15
N GLU A 290 11.96 -21.03 -7.08
CA GLU A 290 10.68 -21.35 -7.71
C GLU A 290 9.67 -21.92 -6.70
N GLU A 291 10.09 -22.83 -5.80
CA GLU A 291 9.24 -23.33 -4.71
C GLU A 291 8.78 -22.18 -3.78
N LEU A 292 9.71 -21.31 -3.38
CA LEU A 292 9.40 -20.16 -2.55
C LEU A 292 8.47 -19.16 -3.26
N ASN A 293 8.63 -18.95 -4.57
CA ASN A 293 7.72 -18.12 -5.36
C ASN A 293 6.31 -18.73 -5.45
N ASN A 294 6.21 -20.05 -5.69
CA ASN A 294 4.92 -20.76 -5.71
C ASN A 294 4.21 -20.69 -4.34
N ARG A 295 4.97 -20.84 -3.24
CA ARG A 295 4.47 -20.65 -1.87
C ARG A 295 4.04 -19.20 -1.59
N LEU A 296 4.77 -18.22 -2.12
CA LEU A 296 4.37 -16.81 -2.07
C LEU A 296 3.09 -16.53 -2.89
N GLN A 297 2.91 -17.17 -4.05
CA GLN A 297 1.73 -17.02 -4.88
C GLN A 297 0.47 -17.63 -4.24
N THR A 298 0.56 -18.85 -3.70
CA THR A 298 -0.55 -19.49 -2.97
C THR A 298 -0.93 -18.74 -1.69
N THR A 299 0.05 -18.17 -0.96
CA THR A 299 -0.25 -17.33 0.22
C THR A 299 -0.89 -15.99 -0.17
N LYS A 300 -0.45 -15.35 -1.26
CA LYS A 300 -1.14 -14.18 -1.84
C LYS A 300 -2.59 -14.48 -2.22
N GLN A 301 -2.84 -15.59 -2.92
CA GLN A 301 -4.20 -16.03 -3.27
C GLN A 301 -5.08 -16.22 -2.03
N ARG A 302 -4.55 -16.87 -0.98
CA ARG A 302 -5.24 -17.03 0.30
C ARG A 302 -5.52 -15.71 1.01
N VAL A 303 -4.62 -14.73 0.93
CA VAL A 303 -4.87 -13.37 1.47
C VAL A 303 -6.03 -12.72 0.72
N SER A 304 -6.04 -12.72 -0.62
CA SER A 304 -7.16 -12.14 -1.38
C SER A 304 -8.49 -12.86 -1.18
N GLU A 305 -8.49 -14.17 -0.89
CA GLU A 305 -9.71 -14.86 -0.46
C GLU A 305 -10.16 -14.44 0.95
N LEU A 306 -9.24 -14.25 1.90
CA LEU A 306 -9.55 -13.74 3.23
C LEU A 306 -10.06 -12.30 3.17
N GLU A 307 -9.51 -11.45 2.30
CA GLU A 307 -10.02 -10.10 2.04
C GLU A 307 -11.46 -10.13 1.45
N ARG A 308 -11.73 -11.05 0.51
CA ARG A 308 -13.07 -11.27 -0.06
C ARG A 308 -14.08 -11.74 0.99
N THR A 309 -13.71 -12.70 1.83
CA THR A 309 -14.59 -13.22 2.90
C THR A 309 -14.81 -12.18 4.00
N LEU A 310 -13.77 -11.45 4.43
CA LEU A 310 -13.88 -10.31 5.36
C LEU A 310 -14.81 -9.21 4.81
N SER A 311 -14.68 -8.87 3.53
CA SER A 311 -15.58 -7.91 2.85
C SER A 311 -17.02 -8.41 2.83
N THR A 312 -17.23 -9.71 2.56
CA THR A 312 -18.56 -10.35 2.58
C THR A 312 -19.19 -10.32 3.98
N VAL A 313 -18.44 -10.72 5.01
CA VAL A 313 -18.88 -10.68 6.42
C VAL A 313 -19.17 -9.24 6.85
N SER A 314 -18.34 -8.26 6.46
CA SER A 314 -18.61 -6.84 6.73
C SER A 314 -19.90 -6.33 6.07
N THR A 315 -20.22 -6.80 4.85
CA THR A 315 -21.52 -6.46 4.24
C THR A 315 -22.71 -7.15 4.91
N GLN A 316 -22.54 -8.39 5.40
CA GLN A 316 -23.57 -9.10 6.16
C GLN A 316 -23.81 -8.46 7.53
N GLN A 317 -22.74 -8.08 8.25
CA GLN A 317 -22.82 -7.33 9.50
C GLN A 317 -23.63 -6.03 9.30
N LYS A 318 -23.27 -5.22 8.29
CA LYS A 318 -24.01 -3.98 7.96
C LYS A 318 -25.48 -4.22 7.56
N GLN A 319 -25.82 -5.42 7.07
CA GLN A 319 -27.20 -5.81 6.80
C GLN A 319 -27.95 -6.18 8.10
N PHE A 320 -27.34 -6.97 8.98
CA PHE A 320 -27.92 -7.29 10.29
C PHE A 320 -28.07 -6.05 11.19
N GLU A 321 -27.11 -5.12 11.17
CA GLU A 321 -27.21 -3.82 11.86
C GLU A 321 -28.42 -3.01 11.37
N ARG A 322 -28.70 -2.99 10.06
CA ARG A 322 -29.89 -2.34 9.49
C ARG A 322 -31.18 -3.02 9.96
N GLN A 323 -31.24 -4.36 9.85
CA GLN A 323 -32.40 -5.14 10.28
C GLN A 323 -32.67 -4.98 11.79
N ASN A 324 -31.63 -4.95 12.62
CA ASN A 324 -31.77 -4.68 14.05
C ASN A 324 -32.30 -3.25 14.32
N ASN A 325 -31.79 -2.25 13.60
CA ASN A 325 -32.28 -0.87 13.68
C ASN A 325 -33.70 -0.68 13.11
N GLU A 326 -34.17 -1.60 12.26
CA GLU A 326 -35.56 -1.65 11.77
C GLU A 326 -36.47 -2.30 12.82
N LEU A 327 -36.09 -3.46 13.36
CA LEU A 327 -36.78 -4.13 14.47
C LEU A 327 -36.88 -3.28 15.73
N GLU A 328 -35.84 -2.48 16.05
CA GLU A 328 -35.86 -1.53 17.16
C GLU A 328 -36.90 -0.41 16.95
N LYS A 329 -37.03 0.12 15.73
CA LYS A 329 -38.07 1.09 15.38
C LYS A 329 -39.46 0.46 15.43
N GLU A 330 -39.62 -0.76 14.94
CA GLU A 330 -40.90 -1.49 15.01
C GLU A 330 -41.31 -1.75 16.47
N ARG A 331 -40.38 -2.22 17.30
CA ARG A 331 -40.55 -2.39 18.76
C ARG A 331 -41.01 -1.10 19.44
N ASP A 332 -40.39 0.03 19.12
CA ASP A 332 -40.72 1.31 19.77
C ASP A 332 -42.00 1.96 19.21
N ASN A 333 -42.30 1.78 17.92
CA ASN A 333 -43.60 2.10 17.35
C ASN A 333 -44.72 1.28 18.00
N LEU A 334 -44.51 -0.03 18.21
CA LEU A 334 -45.46 -0.91 18.91
C LEU A 334 -45.62 -0.52 20.38
N ARG A 335 -44.56 -0.11 21.09
CA ARG A 335 -44.65 0.44 22.45
C ARG A 335 -45.49 1.72 22.50
N LEU A 336 -45.31 2.64 21.55
CA LEU A 336 -46.12 3.86 21.43
C LEU A 336 -47.59 3.53 21.13
N GLU A 337 -47.86 2.56 20.26
CA GLU A 337 -49.22 2.11 19.94
C GLU A 337 -49.89 1.41 21.14
N VAL A 338 -49.17 0.59 21.90
CA VAL A 338 -49.66 0.00 23.17
C VAL A 338 -50.01 1.09 24.20
N LEU A 339 -49.19 2.13 24.33
CA LEU A 339 -49.50 3.29 25.20
C LEU A 339 -50.74 4.04 24.70
N ARG A 340 -50.88 4.27 23.39
CA ARG A 340 -52.05 4.90 22.77
C ARG A 340 -53.34 4.10 23.03
N LEU A 341 -53.29 2.79 22.83
CA LEU A 341 -54.41 1.88 23.07
C LEU A 341 -54.76 1.77 24.56
N LYS A 342 -53.76 1.78 25.46
CA LYS A 342 -53.98 1.82 26.91
C LYS A 342 -54.73 3.08 27.33
N ASN A 343 -54.32 4.25 26.82
CA ASN A 343 -55.00 5.51 27.14
C ASN A 343 -56.46 5.50 26.67
N LEU A 344 -56.72 5.08 25.43
CA LEU A 344 -58.10 4.94 24.91
C LEU A 344 -58.93 3.90 25.69
N SER A 345 -58.30 2.83 26.19
CA SER A 345 -58.98 1.83 27.03
C SER A 345 -59.40 2.41 28.39
N GLU A 346 -58.53 3.20 29.03
CA GLU A 346 -58.86 3.89 30.28
C GLU A 346 -59.88 5.03 30.06
N GLU A 347 -59.81 5.77 28.96
CA GLU A 347 -60.84 6.75 28.57
C GLU A 347 -62.21 6.07 28.34
N SER A 348 -62.26 4.95 27.62
CA SER A 348 -63.50 4.20 27.38
C SER A 348 -64.06 3.59 28.67
N LYS A 349 -63.19 3.15 29.59
CA LYS A 349 -63.54 2.61 30.91
C LYS A 349 -64.06 3.72 31.84
N GLN A 350 -63.52 4.92 31.75
CA GLN A 350 -64.02 6.11 32.45
C GLN A 350 -65.40 6.54 31.91
N GLN A 351 -65.59 6.59 30.60
CA GLN A 351 -66.92 6.84 30.01
C GLN A 351 -67.94 5.78 30.44
N SER A 352 -67.53 4.51 30.51
CA SER A 352 -68.38 3.41 30.99
C SER A 352 -68.73 3.53 32.48
N SER A 353 -67.80 4.00 33.33
CA SER A 353 -68.07 4.25 34.76
C SER A 353 -69.01 5.43 34.97
N GLU A 354 -68.84 6.52 34.22
CA GLU A 354 -69.71 7.69 34.23
C GLU A 354 -71.14 7.36 33.76
N LEU A 355 -71.29 6.61 32.67
CA LEU A 355 -72.61 6.15 32.20
C LEU A 355 -73.27 5.19 33.19
N SER A 356 -72.50 4.31 33.83
CA SER A 356 -73.01 3.41 34.88
C SER A 356 -73.49 4.18 36.11
N GLU A 357 -72.75 5.22 36.52
CA GLU A 357 -73.11 6.12 37.62
C GLU A 357 -74.36 6.96 37.29
N GLN A 358 -74.49 7.47 36.05
CA GLN A 358 -75.71 8.15 35.59
C GLN A 358 -76.92 7.21 35.62
N LEU A 359 -76.79 5.99 35.11
CA LEU A 359 -77.86 4.99 35.12
C LEU A 359 -78.22 4.56 36.56
N ARG A 360 -77.23 4.45 37.45
CA ARG A 360 -77.44 4.20 38.89
C ARG A 360 -78.27 5.33 39.53
N ARG A 361 -77.95 6.59 39.26
CA ARG A 361 -78.73 7.75 39.74
C ARG A 361 -80.16 7.72 39.21
N ILE A 362 -80.34 7.62 37.89
CA ILE A 362 -81.67 7.53 37.26
C ILE A 362 -82.49 6.35 37.82
N THR A 363 -81.85 5.24 38.17
CA THR A 363 -82.52 4.09 38.82
C THR A 363 -82.93 4.40 40.26
N GLN A 364 -82.09 5.10 41.03
CA GLN A 364 -82.43 5.57 42.38
C GLN A 364 -83.54 6.63 42.35
N ASP A 365 -83.49 7.57 41.42
CA ASP A 365 -84.52 8.59 41.20
C ASP A 365 -85.86 7.92 40.82
N ASN A 366 -85.85 6.95 39.89
CA ASN A 366 -87.05 6.18 39.55
C ASN A 366 -87.58 5.37 40.73
N ALA A 367 -86.73 4.85 41.62
CA ALA A 367 -87.17 4.18 42.84
C ALA A 367 -87.81 5.16 43.84
N ALA A 368 -87.24 6.36 44.00
CA ALA A 368 -87.81 7.42 44.82
C ALA A 368 -89.17 7.90 44.27
N MET A 369 -89.25 8.19 42.96
CA MET A 369 -90.50 8.56 42.30
C MET A 369 -91.56 7.46 42.39
N ARG A 370 -91.18 6.17 42.37
CA ARG A 370 -92.13 5.07 42.62
C ARG A 370 -92.63 5.04 44.07
N MET A 371 -91.75 5.25 45.05
CA MET A 371 -92.15 5.35 46.46
C MET A 371 -93.05 6.57 46.71
N GLU A 372 -92.80 7.69 46.05
CA GLU A 372 -93.68 8.87 46.07
C GLU A 372 -95.02 8.58 45.39
N VAL A 373 -95.03 7.93 44.22
CA VAL A 373 -96.27 7.50 43.54
C VAL A 373 -97.06 6.50 44.38
N ASP A 374 -96.42 5.57 45.09
CA ASP A 374 -97.07 4.64 46.01
C ASP A 374 -97.63 5.36 47.26
N ASP A 375 -96.98 6.41 47.75
CA ASP A 375 -97.49 7.24 48.84
C ASP A 375 -98.65 8.13 48.36
N LEU A 376 -98.55 8.70 47.16
CA LEU A 376 -99.64 9.44 46.50
C LEU A 376 -100.85 8.54 46.21
N HIS A 377 -100.65 7.26 45.84
CA HIS A 377 -101.76 6.30 45.72
C HIS A 377 -102.40 6.01 47.09
N LYS A 378 -101.63 5.78 48.16
CA LYS A 378 -102.19 5.60 49.51
C LYS A 378 -102.92 6.86 50.00
N ARG A 379 -102.39 8.05 49.70
CA ARG A 379 -103.06 9.34 49.95
C ARG A 379 -104.31 9.50 49.11
N LEU A 380 -104.34 9.02 47.86
CA LEU A 380 -105.51 9.04 47.00
C LEU A 380 -106.57 8.05 47.48
N GLU A 381 -106.22 6.81 47.81
CA GLU A 381 -107.13 5.85 48.44
C GLU A 381 -107.71 6.39 49.74
N MET A 382 -106.88 7.02 50.59
CA MET A 382 -107.33 7.70 51.81
C MET A 382 -108.20 8.95 51.50
N ALA A 383 -107.90 9.68 50.42
CA ALA A 383 -108.67 10.85 49.99
C ALA A 383 -110.01 10.46 49.36
N ASP A 384 -110.09 9.35 48.64
CA ASP A 384 -111.31 8.75 48.11
C ASP A 384 -112.14 8.13 49.24
N LEU A 385 -111.51 7.48 50.22
CA LEU A 385 -112.19 7.03 51.44
C LEU A 385 -112.75 8.23 52.23
N MET A 386 -111.98 9.31 52.35
CA MET A 386 -112.45 10.59 52.90
C MET A 386 -113.56 11.20 52.04
N LEU A 387 -113.45 11.24 50.71
CA LEU A 387 -114.46 11.80 49.82
C LEU A 387 -115.74 10.95 49.83
N GLN A 388 -115.65 9.64 50.05
CA GLN A 388 -116.78 8.76 50.28
C GLN A 388 -117.45 9.07 51.64
N GLN A 389 -116.65 9.33 52.69
CA GLN A 389 -117.15 9.81 53.98
C GLN A 389 -117.78 11.22 53.89
N TYR A 390 -117.14 12.18 53.22
CA TYR A 390 -117.64 13.54 53.02
C TYR A 390 -118.83 13.60 52.05
N SER A 391 -118.90 12.74 51.03
CA SER A 391 -120.11 12.60 50.19
C SER A 391 -121.27 12.00 50.99
N SER A 392 -120.96 11.16 51.98
CA SER A 392 -121.94 10.65 52.95
C SER A 392 -122.24 11.63 54.09
N GLN A 393 -121.56 12.78 54.15
CA GLN A 393 -121.64 13.81 55.19
C GLN A 393 -121.56 15.22 54.58
N SER A 394 -122.19 15.43 53.42
CA SER A 394 -121.95 16.60 52.56
C SER A 394 -122.50 17.92 53.12
N ASP A 395 -123.25 17.87 54.21
CA ASP A 395 -123.71 19.03 55.00
C ASP A 395 -122.83 19.30 56.25
N SER A 396 -121.53 19.01 56.19
CA SER A 396 -120.57 19.24 57.29
C SER A 396 -119.68 20.47 57.04
N PRO A 397 -119.63 21.46 57.96
CA PRO A 397 -118.87 22.71 57.76
C PRO A 397 -117.34 22.53 57.74
N SER A 398 -116.84 21.36 58.11
CA SER A 398 -115.40 21.04 58.13
C SER A 398 -114.73 21.14 56.75
N PHE A 399 -115.46 20.91 55.65
CA PHE A 399 -114.87 20.94 54.31
C PHE A 399 -114.42 22.35 53.91
N ASN A 400 -115.28 23.36 54.11
CA ASN A 400 -114.97 24.75 53.78
C ASN A 400 -113.75 25.26 54.57
N GLN A 401 -113.68 24.94 55.86
CA GLN A 401 -112.55 25.28 56.72
C GLN A 401 -111.22 24.67 56.23
N LYS A 402 -111.26 23.52 55.54
CA LYS A 402 -110.08 22.87 54.96
C LYS A 402 -109.63 23.49 53.63
N VAL A 403 -110.56 24.08 52.87
CA VAL A 403 -110.23 24.89 51.68
C VAL A 403 -109.63 26.24 52.09
N GLU A 404 -110.14 26.84 53.16
CA GLU A 404 -109.63 28.09 53.74
C GLU A 404 -108.18 27.94 54.22
N LEU A 405 -107.86 26.85 54.95
CA LEU A 405 -106.49 26.50 55.36
C LEU A 405 -105.51 26.31 54.17
N LEU A 406 -105.97 25.75 53.05
CA LEU A 406 -105.12 25.59 51.85
C LEU A 406 -104.86 26.93 51.14
N LEU A 407 -105.78 27.90 51.23
CA LEU A 407 -105.56 29.27 50.75
C LEU A 407 -104.57 30.01 51.66
N GLU A 408 -104.64 29.83 52.98
CA GLU A 408 -103.64 30.34 53.91
C GLU A 408 -102.26 29.71 53.67
N GLU A 409 -102.16 28.40 53.46
CA GLU A 409 -100.90 27.71 53.16
C GLU A 409 -100.28 28.22 51.84
N LYS A 410 -101.10 28.38 50.79
CA LYS A 410 -100.66 29.02 49.53
C LYS A 410 -100.10 30.42 49.78
N GLN A 411 -100.82 31.26 50.53
CA GLN A 411 -100.39 32.63 50.82
C GLN A 411 -99.10 32.67 51.66
N GLN A 412 -98.94 31.74 52.61
CA GLN A 412 -97.70 31.57 53.37
C GLN A 412 -96.54 31.18 52.45
N LEU A 413 -96.71 30.21 51.54
CA LEU A 413 -95.68 29.81 50.59
C LEU A 413 -95.29 30.94 49.62
N GLU A 414 -96.26 31.73 49.13
CA GLU A 414 -96.00 32.92 48.32
C GLU A 414 -95.22 33.99 49.10
N SER A 415 -95.56 34.23 50.37
CA SER A 415 -94.79 35.16 51.23
C SER A 415 -93.36 34.67 51.47
N ARG A 416 -93.17 33.35 51.64
CA ARG A 416 -91.86 32.72 51.85
C ARG A 416 -91.00 32.75 50.58
N ASN A 417 -91.62 32.60 49.42
CA ASN A 417 -90.95 32.77 48.12
C ASN A 417 -90.47 34.23 47.94
N HIS A 418 -91.30 35.21 48.30
CA HIS A 418 -90.94 36.62 48.27
C HIS A 418 -89.74 36.94 49.19
N GLN A 419 -89.76 36.43 50.43
CA GLN A 419 -88.63 36.55 51.37
C GLN A 419 -87.33 35.93 50.84
N LEU A 420 -87.40 34.79 50.15
CA LEU A 420 -86.23 34.18 49.51
C LEU A 420 -85.71 35.00 48.33
N LEU A 421 -86.59 35.59 47.52
CA LEU A 421 -86.21 36.50 46.43
C LEU A 421 -85.55 37.79 46.96
N GLU A 422 -86.08 38.33 48.06
CA GLU A 422 -85.50 39.49 48.74
C GLU A 422 -84.12 39.16 49.35
N SER A 423 -83.97 38.02 50.02
CA SER A 423 -82.68 37.53 50.53
C SER A 423 -81.65 37.32 49.40
N ILE A 424 -82.07 36.78 48.24
CA ILE A 424 -81.21 36.64 47.06
C ILE A 424 -80.84 38.01 46.47
N ALA A 425 -81.68 39.04 46.59
CA ALA A 425 -81.34 40.40 46.19
C ALA A 425 -80.33 41.03 47.17
N GLN A 426 -80.54 40.89 48.48
CA GLN A 426 -79.63 41.36 49.53
C GLN A 426 -78.23 40.74 49.38
N LEU A 427 -78.13 39.41 49.24
CA LEU A 427 -76.85 38.70 49.02
C LEU A 427 -76.12 39.13 47.74
N LYS A 428 -76.85 39.52 46.69
CA LYS A 428 -76.23 40.11 45.48
C LYS A 428 -75.65 41.49 45.78
N THR A 429 -76.40 42.37 46.44
CA THR A 429 -75.89 43.71 46.81
C THR A 429 -74.72 43.64 47.78
N GLU A 430 -74.71 42.72 48.75
CA GLU A 430 -73.56 42.48 49.62
C GLU A 430 -72.33 42.05 48.82
N ARG A 431 -72.48 41.06 47.93
CA ARG A 431 -71.44 40.57 47.02
C ARG A 431 -70.88 41.70 46.15
N ASP A 432 -71.74 42.59 45.65
CA ASP A 432 -71.32 43.75 44.86
C ASP A 432 -70.54 44.78 45.72
N CYS A 433 -71.03 45.12 46.92
CA CYS A 433 -70.32 46.00 47.85
C CYS A 433 -68.98 45.41 48.36
N TYR A 434 -68.83 44.09 48.45
CA TYR A 434 -67.55 43.44 48.73
C TYR A 434 -66.57 43.59 47.55
N VAL A 435 -67.04 43.49 46.31
CA VAL A 435 -66.21 43.72 45.11
C VAL A 435 -65.75 45.18 45.02
N GLU A 436 -66.62 46.14 45.32
CA GLU A 436 -66.25 47.56 45.38
C GLU A 436 -65.19 47.82 46.47
N ARG A 437 -65.40 47.28 47.67
CA ARG A 437 -64.42 47.42 48.79
C ARG A 437 -63.04 46.86 48.44
N ILE A 438 -62.97 45.69 47.81
CA ILE A 438 -61.69 45.09 47.38
C ILE A 438 -61.00 45.97 46.32
N GLN A 439 -61.75 46.63 45.44
CA GLN A 439 -61.18 47.60 44.50
C GLN A 439 -60.69 48.88 45.19
N GLU A 440 -61.35 49.32 46.25
CA GLU A 440 -60.95 50.49 47.04
C GLU A 440 -59.73 50.22 47.91
N GLU A 441 -59.68 49.07 48.59
CA GLU A 441 -58.47 48.57 49.25
C GLU A 441 -57.32 48.46 48.24
N GLY A 442 -57.57 47.92 47.04
CA GLY A 442 -56.59 47.87 45.95
C GLY A 442 -56.09 49.25 45.50
N ARG A 443 -56.96 50.27 45.46
CA ARG A 443 -56.58 51.68 45.21
C ARG A 443 -55.71 52.22 46.35
N VAL A 444 -56.12 52.06 47.61
CA VAL A 444 -55.36 52.52 48.79
C VAL A 444 -53.98 51.87 48.87
N TRP A 445 -53.86 50.57 48.56
CA TRP A 445 -52.56 49.89 48.50
C TRP A 445 -51.68 50.42 47.38
N LYS A 446 -52.22 50.65 46.17
CA LYS A 446 -51.48 51.27 45.06
C LYS A 446 -50.99 52.67 45.43
N ASP A 447 -51.86 53.53 45.94
CA ASP A 447 -51.53 54.92 46.29
C ASP A 447 -50.49 54.96 47.42
N LYS A 448 -50.57 54.04 48.40
CA LYS A 448 -49.54 53.87 49.44
C LYS A 448 -48.20 53.35 48.89
N THR A 449 -48.22 52.48 47.89
CA THR A 449 -46.99 52.05 47.19
C THR A 449 -46.36 53.21 46.41
N GLU A 450 -47.16 54.03 45.72
CA GLU A 450 -46.68 55.22 45.02
C GLU A 450 -46.15 56.29 45.99
N GLN A 451 -46.78 56.48 47.15
CA GLN A 451 -46.29 57.36 48.22
C GLN A 451 -44.95 56.88 48.80
N LEU A 452 -44.80 55.57 49.07
CA LEU A 452 -43.53 55.00 49.55
C LEU A 452 -42.43 55.11 48.48
N LEU A 453 -42.75 54.92 47.20
CA LEU A 453 -41.81 55.09 46.10
C LEU A 453 -41.34 56.55 45.98
N ALA A 454 -42.27 57.52 46.12
CA ALA A 454 -41.93 58.94 46.15
C ALA A 454 -41.07 59.30 47.38
N GLN A 455 -41.36 58.74 48.55
CA GLN A 455 -40.54 58.93 49.76
C GLN A 455 -39.12 58.37 49.59
N VAL A 456 -38.99 57.17 49.00
CA VAL A 456 -37.66 56.59 48.67
C VAL A 456 -36.92 57.44 47.64
N SER A 457 -37.60 58.03 46.66
CA SER A 457 -36.99 58.97 45.72
C SER A 457 -36.48 60.24 46.41
N LEU A 458 -37.28 60.84 47.29
CA LEU A 458 -36.87 62.02 48.06
C LEU A 458 -35.66 61.71 48.97
N VAL A 459 -35.68 60.58 49.68
CA VAL A 459 -34.55 60.13 50.53
C VAL A 459 -33.31 59.82 49.68
N ALA A 460 -33.46 59.31 48.46
CA ALA A 460 -32.32 59.13 47.55
C ALA A 460 -31.73 60.48 47.08
N GLU A 461 -32.58 61.44 46.72
CA GLU A 461 -32.11 62.80 46.39
C GLU A 461 -31.48 63.52 47.60
N GLU A 462 -32.04 63.35 48.81
CA GLU A 462 -31.46 63.88 50.06
C GLU A 462 -30.13 63.21 50.38
N ARG A 463 -30.01 61.89 50.20
CA ARG A 463 -28.73 61.17 50.30
C ARG A 463 -27.72 61.75 49.31
N ASP A 464 -28.10 62.02 48.08
CA ASP A 464 -27.18 62.52 47.04
C ASP A 464 -26.80 63.99 47.29
N ARG A 465 -27.73 64.82 47.80
CA ARG A 465 -27.42 66.15 48.34
C ARG A 465 -26.47 66.07 49.53
N ASN A 466 -26.66 65.10 50.44
CA ASN A 466 -25.78 64.89 51.58
C ASN A 466 -24.39 64.36 51.17
N ILE A 467 -24.28 63.49 50.15
CA ILE A 467 -23.00 63.05 49.59
C ILE A 467 -22.25 64.25 48.99
N ASN A 468 -22.92 65.07 48.18
CA ASN A 468 -22.33 66.30 47.63
C ASN A 468 -21.92 67.25 48.76
N ARG A 469 -22.75 67.42 49.80
CA ARG A 469 -22.45 68.29 50.93
C ARG A 469 -21.33 67.75 51.82
N VAL A 470 -21.19 66.44 51.95
CA VAL A 470 -20.04 65.80 52.60
C VAL A 470 -18.77 66.05 51.78
N GLN A 471 -18.81 65.91 50.45
CA GLN A 471 -17.65 66.22 49.59
C GLN A 471 -17.26 67.72 49.65
N GLU A 472 -18.23 68.64 49.68
CA GLU A 472 -17.99 70.06 49.95
C GLU A 472 -17.37 70.29 51.33
N LEU A 473 -17.85 69.60 52.36
CA LEU A 473 -17.34 69.71 53.72
C LEU A 473 -15.98 69.04 53.88
N GLU A 474 -15.67 67.97 53.18
CA GLU A 474 -14.34 67.33 53.14
C GLU A 474 -13.34 68.25 52.45
N ALA A 475 -13.69 68.84 51.30
CA ALA A 475 -12.88 69.87 50.65
C ALA A 475 -12.67 71.09 51.57
N SER A 476 -13.74 71.58 52.22
CA SER A 476 -13.67 72.69 53.17
C SER A 476 -12.91 72.32 54.44
N ILE A 477 -12.91 71.06 54.89
CA ILE A 477 -12.10 70.57 56.01
C ILE A 477 -10.63 70.48 55.60
N VAL A 478 -10.29 70.13 54.36
CA VAL A 478 -8.91 70.22 53.85
C VAL A 478 -8.45 71.68 53.79
N GLU A 479 -9.28 72.60 53.29
CA GLU A 479 -9.01 74.05 53.34
C GLU A 479 -8.90 74.58 54.77
N LEU A 480 -9.77 74.15 55.69
CA LEU A 480 -9.75 74.54 57.09
C LEU A 480 -8.65 73.85 57.91
N GLN A 481 -8.12 72.70 57.50
CA GLN A 481 -6.90 72.13 58.06
C GLN A 481 -5.69 72.96 57.63
N ASN A 482 -5.61 73.32 56.35
CA ASN A 482 -4.59 74.26 55.86
C ASN A 482 -4.69 75.64 56.56
N ALA A 483 -5.90 76.12 56.86
CA ALA A 483 -6.11 77.38 57.58
C ALA A 483 -5.97 77.27 59.11
N ALA A 484 -6.27 76.11 59.71
CA ALA A 484 -6.07 75.86 61.15
C ALA A 484 -4.59 75.72 61.49
N VAL A 485 -3.77 75.17 60.58
CA VAL A 485 -2.30 75.23 60.67
C VAL A 485 -1.77 76.66 60.70
N LEU A 486 -2.49 77.61 60.08
CA LEU A 486 -2.17 79.04 60.16
C LEU A 486 -2.73 79.72 61.43
N LEU A 487 -3.96 79.37 61.85
CA LEU A 487 -4.62 79.99 63.01
C LEU A 487 -4.22 79.40 64.37
N SER A 488 -3.64 78.20 64.42
CA SER A 488 -2.96 77.68 65.62
C SER A 488 -1.70 78.47 65.98
N MET A 489 -1.28 79.42 65.14
CA MET A 489 -0.21 80.37 65.44
C MET A 489 -0.68 81.65 66.16
N GLU A 490 -1.99 81.88 66.34
CA GLU A 490 -2.50 83.25 66.62
C GLU A 490 -3.55 83.39 67.75
N LYS A 491 -3.91 82.37 68.56
CA LYS A 491 -4.98 82.54 69.58
C LYS A 491 -4.85 81.84 70.94
N GLU A 492 -4.19 82.51 71.88
CA GLU A 492 -4.13 82.19 73.31
C GLU A 492 -4.78 83.29 74.22
N ALA A 493 -6.07 83.68 74.04
CA ALA A 493 -6.66 84.83 74.81
C ALA A 493 -8.20 84.93 75.10
N GLN A 494 -8.61 84.66 76.36
CA GLN A 494 -9.52 85.43 77.29
C GLN A 494 -11.11 85.44 77.20
N ASP A 495 -11.84 86.06 78.20
CA ASP A 495 -12.91 85.39 79.05
C ASP A 495 -13.96 86.27 79.93
N ASN A 496 -15.20 85.78 80.30
CA ASN A 496 -16.11 85.86 81.57
C ASN A 496 -17.12 86.98 82.22
N LYS A 497 -18.17 86.55 83.05
CA LYS A 497 -18.95 86.99 84.37
C LYS A 497 -20.34 87.80 84.67
N GLU A 498 -20.88 87.93 85.96
CA GLU A 498 -22.37 87.90 86.48
C GLU A 498 -23.10 88.97 87.54
N PRO A 499 -24.03 88.74 88.60
CA PRO A 499 -25.30 89.57 89.02
C PRO A 499 -25.75 89.85 90.58
N GLN A 500 -27.03 90.31 90.98
CA GLN A 500 -27.89 90.10 92.29
C GLN A 500 -29.15 91.01 92.85
N PRO A 501 -29.42 91.43 94.17
CA PRO A 501 -30.75 91.41 95.00
C PRO A 501 -31.38 92.77 95.64
N SER A 502 -32.36 93.04 96.61
CA SER A 502 -33.08 92.55 97.90
C SER A 502 -34.55 93.18 98.19
N GLY A 503 -35.37 93.34 99.33
CA GLY A 503 -35.37 93.51 100.87
C GLY A 503 -36.77 93.55 101.72
N PRO A 504 -37.00 94.16 102.98
CA PRO A 504 -38.03 93.80 104.08
C PRO A 504 -39.08 94.83 104.81
N SER A 505 -39.62 94.62 106.09
CA SER A 505 -40.86 95.19 106.87
C SER A 505 -40.74 95.64 108.42
N GLU A 506 -41.82 96.02 109.20
CA GLU A 506 -41.88 96.56 110.64
C GLU A 506 -42.74 95.74 111.71
N ARG A 507 -42.73 96.10 113.04
CA ARG A 507 -42.98 95.19 114.22
C ARG A 507 -43.62 95.79 115.54
N GLU A 508 -43.84 94.90 116.53
CA GLU A 508 -43.56 95.04 117.99
C GLU A 508 -44.72 95.04 119.02
N VAL A 509 -45.84 95.77 118.86
CA VAL A 509 -47.05 95.47 119.69
C VAL A 509 -47.56 94.05 119.41
N ALA A 510 -47.29 93.57 118.20
CA ALA A 510 -47.40 92.19 117.80
C ALA A 510 -46.70 91.19 118.74
N LEU A 511 -45.70 91.56 119.57
CA LEU A 511 -44.94 90.59 120.38
C LEU A 511 -45.72 89.94 121.54
N GLN A 512 -46.77 90.56 122.08
CA GLN A 512 -47.52 89.95 123.20
C GLN A 512 -48.75 89.20 122.70
N GLU A 513 -49.44 89.72 121.69
CA GLU A 513 -50.42 88.94 120.93
C GLU A 513 -49.74 87.74 120.30
N ALA A 514 -48.54 87.89 119.74
CA ALA A 514 -47.60 86.82 119.40
C ALA A 514 -46.61 86.48 120.54
N LEU A 515 -47.13 86.36 121.77
CA LEU A 515 -46.65 85.38 122.74
C LEU A 515 -47.69 84.27 122.94
N SER A 516 -48.98 84.62 122.95
CA SER A 516 -50.07 83.66 122.72
C SER A 516 -50.07 83.10 121.30
N SER A 517 -49.90 83.98 120.30
CA SER A 517 -49.76 83.61 118.90
C SER A 517 -48.39 83.00 118.63
N LEU A 518 -47.26 83.37 119.27
CA LEU A 518 -46.04 82.55 119.15
C LEU A 518 -46.21 81.13 119.71
N GLN A 519 -47.07 80.91 120.72
CA GLN A 519 -47.36 79.55 121.20
C GLN A 519 -48.34 78.81 120.28
N GLN A 520 -49.38 79.49 119.77
CA GLN A 520 -50.32 78.92 118.79
C GLN A 520 -49.68 78.70 117.42
N GLU A 521 -48.77 79.57 116.99
CA GLU A 521 -47.85 79.47 115.86
C GLU A 521 -46.81 78.40 116.14
N LYS A 522 -46.24 78.26 117.33
CA LYS A 522 -45.33 77.13 117.63
C LYS A 522 -46.07 75.81 117.51
N ASP A 523 -47.30 75.70 118.00
CA ASP A 523 -48.08 74.46 117.91
C ASP A 523 -48.57 74.24 116.46
N ALA A 524 -48.90 75.30 115.72
CA ALA A 524 -49.22 75.25 114.29
C ALA A 524 -47.99 74.97 113.40
N ILE A 525 -46.80 75.48 113.74
CA ILE A 525 -45.50 75.19 113.11
C ILE A 525 -45.06 73.79 113.49
N THR A 526 -45.37 73.29 114.68
CA THR A 526 -45.16 71.88 115.05
C THR A 526 -46.09 70.98 114.26
N ALA A 527 -47.36 71.37 114.07
CA ALA A 527 -48.30 70.67 113.19
C ALA A 527 -47.90 70.77 111.71
N GLN A 528 -47.39 71.92 111.25
CA GLN A 528 -46.90 72.16 109.90
C GLN A 528 -45.57 71.47 109.64
N TYR A 529 -44.71 71.32 110.65
CA TYR A 529 -43.48 70.52 110.61
C TYR A 529 -43.81 69.02 110.59
N GLN A 530 -44.81 68.58 111.37
CA GLN A 530 -45.34 67.21 111.26
C GLN A 530 -46.11 66.97 109.94
N ALA A 531 -46.67 68.00 109.32
CA ALA A 531 -47.20 67.93 107.96
C ALA A 531 -46.04 67.79 106.97
N GLN A 532 -45.09 68.73 106.98
CA GLN A 532 -43.87 68.70 106.16
C GLN A 532 -43.06 67.41 106.33
N LEU A 533 -43.01 66.79 107.51
CA LEU A 533 -42.39 65.47 107.70
C LEU A 533 -43.20 64.36 107.01
N ARG A 534 -44.54 64.38 107.09
CA ARG A 534 -45.38 63.43 106.32
C ARG A 534 -45.29 63.70 104.82
N ASP A 535 -45.22 64.95 104.40
CA ASP A 535 -45.06 65.36 103.01
C ASP A 535 -43.67 64.95 102.49
N ASN A 536 -42.62 65.06 103.32
CA ASN A 536 -41.26 64.63 102.99
C ASN A 536 -41.12 63.11 103.01
N GLU A 537 -41.81 62.40 103.91
CA GLU A 537 -41.97 60.93 103.84
C GLU A 537 -42.72 60.51 102.57
N GLN A 538 -43.78 61.21 102.17
CA GLN A 538 -44.52 60.95 100.94
C GLN A 538 -43.66 61.22 99.70
N LEU A 539 -42.94 62.34 99.66
CA LEU A 539 -41.97 62.67 98.62
C LEU A 539 -40.84 61.63 98.57
N SER A 540 -40.32 61.18 99.71
CA SER A 540 -39.29 60.14 99.78
C SER A 540 -39.79 58.81 99.22
N ARG A 541 -41.02 58.40 99.57
CA ARG A 541 -41.67 57.20 98.99
C ARG A 541 -41.86 57.35 97.48
N LEU A 542 -42.32 58.52 97.03
CA LEU A 542 -42.52 58.83 95.61
C LEU A 542 -41.19 58.88 94.85
N CYS A 543 -40.10 59.37 95.46
CA CYS A 543 -38.75 59.25 94.91
C CYS A 543 -38.34 57.77 94.78
N THR A 544 -38.53 56.93 95.81
CA THR A 544 -38.21 55.49 95.69
C THR A 544 -39.10 54.76 94.68
N GLU A 545 -40.34 55.21 94.46
CA GLU A 545 -41.22 54.71 93.39
C GLU A 545 -40.73 55.17 92.00
N GLN A 546 -40.23 56.40 91.87
CA GLN A 546 -39.58 56.88 90.64
C GLN A 546 -38.26 56.15 90.37
N GLU A 547 -37.43 55.91 91.38
CA GLU A 547 -36.14 55.21 91.27
C GLU A 547 -36.34 53.73 90.89
N THR A 548 -37.28 53.03 91.53
CA THR A 548 -37.62 51.65 91.16
C THR A 548 -38.22 51.57 89.76
N ARG A 549 -39.09 52.52 89.38
CA ARG A 549 -39.64 52.64 88.02
C ARG A 549 -38.58 52.99 86.97
N LEU A 550 -37.57 53.81 87.31
CA LEU A 550 -36.42 54.09 86.45
C LEU A 550 -35.59 52.82 86.25
N GLY A 551 -35.24 52.10 87.32
CA GLY A 551 -34.54 50.82 87.21
C GLY A 551 -35.32 49.75 86.44
N ASP A 552 -36.66 49.75 86.51
CA ASP A 552 -37.53 48.88 85.70
C ASP A 552 -37.54 49.29 84.21
N LEU A 553 -37.40 50.58 83.90
CA LEU A 553 -37.28 51.09 82.54
C LEU A 553 -35.88 50.84 81.98
N GLU A 554 -34.82 51.03 82.77
CA GLU A 554 -33.42 50.72 82.42
C GLU A 554 -33.28 49.24 82.05
N ARG A 555 -33.76 48.31 82.90
CA ARG A 555 -33.77 46.87 82.59
C ARG A 555 -34.63 46.52 81.35
N GLN A 556 -35.68 47.29 81.06
CA GLN A 556 -36.45 47.14 79.81
C GLN A 556 -35.75 47.71 78.58
N VAL A 557 -34.80 48.64 78.74
CA VAL A 557 -33.93 49.12 77.66
C VAL A 557 -32.81 48.11 77.44
N GLU A 558 -32.12 47.65 78.50
CA GLU A 558 -31.08 46.60 78.42
C GLU A 558 -31.60 45.32 77.75
N SER A 559 -32.80 44.84 78.11
CA SER A 559 -33.43 43.67 77.44
C SER A 559 -33.64 43.92 75.94
N LYS A 560 -34.10 45.12 75.55
CA LYS A 560 -34.35 45.46 74.14
C LYS A 560 -33.08 45.68 73.35
N ASP A 561 -32.04 46.23 73.96
CA ASP A 561 -30.73 46.40 73.33
C ASP A 561 -30.07 45.03 73.09
N GLN A 562 -30.21 44.09 74.03
CA GLN A 562 -29.81 42.69 73.84
C GLN A 562 -30.65 41.99 72.76
N GLU A 563 -31.97 42.13 72.78
CA GLU A 563 -32.87 41.59 71.74
C GLU A 563 -32.53 42.15 70.35
N GLU A 564 -32.17 43.45 70.24
CA GLU A 564 -31.72 44.09 69.00
C GLU A 564 -30.28 43.72 68.60
N GLU A 565 -29.40 43.34 69.52
CA GLU A 565 -28.09 42.77 69.18
C GLU A 565 -28.22 41.32 68.70
N ASP A 566 -28.99 40.49 69.39
CA ASP A 566 -29.28 39.11 68.97
C ASP A 566 -30.00 39.10 67.61
N ARG A 567 -30.94 40.03 67.38
CA ARG A 567 -31.59 40.22 66.08
C ARG A 567 -30.60 40.69 64.99
N ARG A 568 -29.57 41.48 65.33
CA ARG A 568 -28.50 41.84 64.40
C ARG A 568 -27.63 40.64 64.05
N ARG A 569 -27.18 39.87 65.05
CA ARG A 569 -26.39 38.64 64.84
C ARG A 569 -27.13 37.63 63.95
N MET A 570 -28.41 37.35 64.23
CA MET A 570 -29.24 36.49 63.37
C MET A 570 -29.38 37.01 61.93
N LEU A 571 -29.40 38.33 61.72
CA LEU A 571 -29.43 38.91 60.36
C LEU A 571 -28.07 38.83 59.65
N GLU A 572 -26.96 38.94 60.38
CA GLU A 572 -25.61 38.75 59.85
C GLU A 572 -25.36 37.27 59.47
N ASP A 573 -25.79 36.32 60.30
CA ASP A 573 -25.77 34.88 60.00
C ASP A 573 -26.62 34.56 58.76
N VAL A 574 -27.88 35.02 58.71
CA VAL A 574 -28.75 34.83 57.53
C VAL A 574 -28.18 35.50 56.28
N GLN A 575 -27.46 36.62 56.41
CA GLN A 575 -26.77 37.27 55.29
C GLN A 575 -25.53 36.47 54.84
N SER A 576 -24.79 35.86 55.77
CA SER A 576 -23.66 34.97 55.51
C SER A 576 -24.12 33.68 54.80
N ASP A 577 -25.17 33.04 55.30
CA ASP A 577 -25.81 31.88 54.68
C ASP A 577 -26.34 32.23 53.30
N LYS A 578 -27.03 33.35 53.14
CA LYS A 578 -27.50 33.83 51.83
C LYS A 578 -26.33 34.05 50.85
N ALA A 579 -25.19 34.56 51.30
CA ALA A 579 -24.00 34.70 50.48
C ALA A 579 -23.39 33.34 50.09
N THR A 580 -23.33 32.40 51.02
CA THR A 580 -22.80 31.04 50.84
C THR A 580 -23.70 30.21 49.91
N ILE A 581 -25.02 30.22 50.13
CA ILE A 581 -26.03 29.62 49.25
C ILE A 581 -25.98 30.28 47.86
N SER A 582 -25.84 31.60 47.76
CA SER A 582 -25.70 32.28 46.46
C SER A 582 -24.45 31.84 45.69
N ARG A 583 -23.30 31.65 46.38
CA ARG A 583 -22.08 31.08 45.79
C ARG A 583 -22.32 29.64 45.32
N ALA A 584 -22.90 28.79 46.17
CA ALA A 584 -23.19 27.38 45.84
C ALA A 584 -24.20 27.24 44.69
N LEU A 585 -25.24 28.08 44.63
CA LEU A 585 -26.20 28.14 43.52
C LEU A 585 -25.54 28.63 42.23
N THR A 586 -24.62 29.60 42.31
CA THR A 586 -23.84 30.07 41.15
C THR A 586 -22.91 28.97 40.63
N GLN A 587 -22.21 28.25 41.52
CA GLN A 587 -21.39 27.09 41.14
C GLN A 587 -22.23 25.98 40.51
N ASN A 588 -23.35 25.59 41.14
CA ASN A 588 -24.28 24.61 40.58
C ASN A 588 -24.89 25.04 39.23
N ARG A 589 -25.06 26.35 39.01
CA ARG A 589 -25.44 26.88 37.70
C ARG A 589 -24.31 26.70 36.68
N THR A 590 -23.09 27.13 37.00
CA THR A 590 -21.94 26.93 36.09
C THR A 590 -21.65 25.46 35.80
N LEU A 591 -21.88 24.54 36.75
CA LEU A 591 -21.76 23.10 36.52
C LEU A 591 -22.87 22.55 35.60
N LYS A 592 -24.10 23.07 35.71
CA LYS A 592 -25.19 22.74 34.77
C LYS A 592 -24.94 23.32 33.38
N ASP A 593 -24.40 24.53 33.30
CA ASP A 593 -24.04 25.18 32.03
C ASP A 593 -22.89 24.40 31.36
N GLN A 594 -21.85 24.01 32.10
CA GLN A 594 -20.77 23.13 31.61
C GLN A 594 -21.27 21.73 31.20
N LEU A 595 -22.20 21.14 31.95
CA LEU A 595 -22.80 19.85 31.57
C LEU A 595 -23.64 19.98 30.29
N ALA A 596 -24.36 21.09 30.12
CA ALA A 596 -25.09 21.38 28.89
C ALA A 596 -24.15 21.66 27.72
N GLU A 597 -23.03 22.36 27.92
CA GLU A 597 -21.98 22.51 26.89
C GLU A 597 -21.39 21.14 26.50
N LEU A 598 -21.10 20.27 27.46
CA LEU A 598 -20.58 18.93 27.20
C LEU A 598 -21.61 18.05 26.47
N GLN A 599 -22.89 18.09 26.87
CA GLN A 599 -23.98 17.40 26.17
C GLN A 599 -24.16 17.91 24.74
N ASN A 600 -24.14 19.23 24.53
CA ASN A 600 -24.17 19.82 23.18
C ASN A 600 -22.92 19.45 22.36
N GLY A 601 -21.76 19.35 23.01
CA GLY A 601 -20.52 18.85 22.40
C GLY A 601 -20.63 17.39 21.95
N PHE A 602 -21.17 16.52 22.80
CA PHE A 602 -21.47 15.13 22.45
C PHE A 602 -22.48 15.03 21.29
N VAL A 603 -23.61 15.75 21.33
CA VAL A 603 -24.61 15.73 20.26
C VAL A 603 -24.01 16.23 18.93
N LYS A 604 -23.21 17.30 18.94
CA LYS A 604 -22.49 17.77 17.75
C LYS A 604 -21.52 16.71 17.24
N LEU A 605 -20.65 16.19 18.10
CA LEU A 605 -19.66 15.18 17.72
C LEU A 605 -20.32 13.88 17.22
N THR A 606 -21.47 13.48 17.76
CA THR A 606 -22.26 12.34 17.28
C THR A 606 -22.87 12.62 15.91
N ASN A 607 -23.42 13.82 15.69
CA ASN A 607 -23.95 14.22 14.38
C ASN A 607 -22.83 14.33 13.33
N GLU A 608 -21.70 14.96 13.66
CA GLU A 608 -20.51 15.06 12.81
C GLU A 608 -19.95 13.67 12.47
N ASN A 609 -19.88 12.74 13.43
CA ASN A 609 -19.51 11.35 13.15
C ASN A 609 -20.54 10.62 12.28
N MET A 610 -21.84 10.88 12.43
CA MET A 610 -22.89 10.30 11.59
C MET A 610 -22.81 10.83 10.14
N GLU A 611 -22.59 12.13 9.97
CA GLU A 611 -22.40 12.79 8.67
C GLU A 611 -21.12 12.29 7.98
N LEU A 612 -19.99 12.25 8.69
CA LEU A 612 -18.73 11.70 8.18
C LEU A 612 -18.85 10.21 7.84
N THR A 613 -19.53 9.42 8.68
CA THR A 613 -19.79 7.99 8.41
C THR A 613 -20.67 7.81 7.17
N THR A 614 -21.67 8.67 7.00
CA THR A 614 -22.57 8.66 5.83
C THR A 614 -21.80 9.04 4.56
N ALA A 615 -20.97 10.09 4.62
CA ALA A 615 -20.10 10.51 3.51
C ALA A 615 -19.10 9.42 3.12
N ILE A 616 -18.44 8.79 4.11
CA ILE A 616 -17.52 7.66 3.88
C ILE A 616 -18.26 6.47 3.26
N GLN A 617 -19.51 6.18 3.66
CA GLN A 617 -20.32 5.14 3.03
C GLN A 617 -20.73 5.48 1.59
N SER A 618 -21.04 6.74 1.28
CA SER A 618 -21.31 7.16 -0.11
C SER A 618 -20.06 7.11 -0.98
N GLU A 619 -18.90 7.56 -0.49
CA GLU A 619 -17.61 7.44 -1.20
C GLU A 619 -17.22 5.97 -1.41
N GLN A 620 -17.46 5.09 -0.44
CA GLN A 620 -17.28 3.63 -0.62
C GLN A 620 -18.23 3.06 -1.69
N HIS A 621 -19.43 3.61 -1.86
CA HIS A 621 -20.35 3.22 -2.93
C HIS A 621 -19.87 3.73 -4.29
N VAL A 622 -19.48 5.00 -4.40
CA VAL A 622 -18.91 5.59 -5.61
C VAL A 622 -17.64 4.84 -6.05
N LYS A 623 -16.76 4.49 -5.11
CA LYS A 623 -15.57 3.66 -5.38
C LYS A 623 -15.92 2.27 -5.93
N LYS A 624 -16.98 1.63 -5.42
CA LYS A 624 -17.45 0.33 -5.93
C LYS A 624 -18.04 0.44 -7.35
N GLU A 625 -18.83 1.48 -7.61
CA GLU A 625 -19.38 1.75 -8.95
C GLU A 625 -18.26 2.08 -9.95
N LEU A 626 -17.27 2.90 -9.58
CA LEU A 626 -16.09 3.16 -10.41
C LEU A 626 -15.27 1.87 -10.68
N ALA A 627 -15.11 1.00 -9.68
CA ALA A 627 -14.44 -0.29 -9.88
C ALA A 627 -15.22 -1.21 -10.83
N ARG A 628 -16.56 -1.24 -10.75
CA ARG A 628 -17.43 -1.96 -11.69
C ARG A 628 -17.26 -1.42 -13.12
N ARG A 629 -17.36 -0.10 -13.31
CA ARG A 629 -17.16 0.57 -14.61
C ARG A 629 -15.78 0.31 -15.19
N MET A 630 -14.73 0.29 -14.36
CA MET A 630 -13.37 -0.05 -14.80
C MET A 630 -13.24 -1.51 -15.24
N GLY A 631 -13.92 -2.44 -14.56
CA GLY A 631 -14.00 -3.84 -14.99
C GLY A 631 -14.72 -4.00 -16.33
N GLU A 632 -15.87 -3.36 -16.48
CA GLU A 632 -16.66 -3.35 -17.72
C GLU A 632 -15.86 -2.80 -18.90
N LEU A 633 -15.17 -1.67 -18.72
CA LEU A 633 -14.27 -1.10 -19.74
C LEU A 633 -13.04 -1.98 -20.03
N GLN A 634 -12.56 -2.78 -19.07
CA GLN A 634 -11.48 -3.74 -19.31
C GLN A 634 -11.96 -4.97 -20.08
N GLU A 635 -13.18 -5.44 -19.82
CA GLU A 635 -13.82 -6.55 -20.54
C GLU A 635 -14.17 -6.15 -21.98
N GLU A 636 -14.77 -4.96 -22.19
CA GLU A 636 -14.99 -4.38 -23.53
C GLU A 636 -13.68 -4.25 -24.31
N LEU A 637 -12.62 -3.73 -23.69
CA LEU A 637 -11.30 -3.56 -24.33
C LEU A 637 -10.63 -4.91 -24.64
N HIS A 638 -10.84 -5.94 -23.81
CA HIS A 638 -10.35 -7.30 -24.08
C HIS A 638 -11.09 -7.94 -25.26
N ASN A 639 -12.42 -7.83 -25.29
CA ASN A 639 -13.28 -8.37 -26.35
C ASN A 639 -12.99 -7.68 -27.70
N VAL A 640 -12.80 -6.35 -27.71
CA VAL A 640 -12.37 -5.61 -28.91
C VAL A 640 -10.98 -6.04 -29.38
N LYS A 641 -10.04 -6.39 -28.49
CA LYS A 641 -8.74 -6.96 -28.88
C LYS A 641 -8.86 -8.34 -29.49
N GLU A 642 -9.67 -9.22 -28.91
CA GLU A 642 -9.91 -10.57 -29.43
C GLU A 642 -10.55 -10.52 -30.83
N GLN A 643 -11.56 -9.66 -31.01
CA GLN A 643 -12.16 -9.41 -32.33
C GLN A 643 -11.16 -8.83 -33.34
N LEU A 644 -10.26 -7.94 -32.92
CA LEU A 644 -9.19 -7.41 -33.77
C LEU A 644 -8.17 -8.49 -34.14
N GLU A 645 -7.79 -9.36 -33.21
CA GLU A 645 -6.85 -10.45 -33.44
C GLU A 645 -7.42 -11.51 -34.39
N LEU A 646 -8.70 -11.88 -34.22
CA LEU A 646 -9.45 -12.70 -35.18
C LEU A 646 -9.49 -12.05 -36.57
N LYS A 647 -9.72 -10.73 -36.67
CA LYS A 647 -9.70 -10.01 -37.96
C LYS A 647 -8.31 -9.91 -38.57
N CYS A 648 -7.25 -9.85 -37.77
CA CYS A 648 -5.87 -9.96 -38.25
C CYS A 648 -5.61 -11.37 -38.82
N GLN A 649 -6.05 -12.43 -38.15
CA GLN A 649 -5.92 -13.81 -38.65
C GLN A 649 -6.71 -14.04 -39.95
N GLU A 650 -7.95 -13.57 -40.04
CA GLU A 650 -8.73 -13.57 -41.30
C GLU A 650 -8.00 -12.83 -42.43
N THR A 651 -7.49 -11.63 -42.14
CA THR A 651 -6.76 -10.81 -43.13
C THR A 651 -5.49 -11.51 -43.59
N GLN A 652 -4.74 -12.14 -42.66
CA GLN A 652 -3.54 -12.90 -42.98
C GLN A 652 -3.86 -14.09 -43.89
N GLY A 653 -4.88 -14.89 -43.57
CA GLY A 653 -5.32 -16.01 -44.43
C GLY A 653 -5.74 -15.57 -45.83
N VAL A 654 -6.37 -14.40 -45.97
CA VAL A 654 -6.68 -13.81 -47.29
C VAL A 654 -5.41 -13.37 -48.03
N THR A 655 -4.39 -12.82 -47.34
CA THR A 655 -3.10 -12.51 -47.99
C THR A 655 -2.32 -13.75 -48.40
N GLU A 656 -2.34 -14.82 -47.61
CA GLU A 656 -1.71 -16.10 -47.95
C GLU A 656 -2.37 -16.73 -49.19
N GLN A 657 -3.71 -16.69 -49.29
CA GLN A 657 -4.44 -17.09 -50.50
C GLN A 657 -4.08 -16.24 -51.73
N ARG A 658 -4.00 -14.91 -51.58
CA ARG A 658 -3.55 -13.99 -52.65
C ARG A 658 -2.15 -14.34 -53.14
N ASP A 659 -1.23 -14.61 -52.22
CA ASP A 659 0.18 -14.86 -52.55
C ASP A 659 0.37 -16.25 -53.19
N GLN A 660 -0.41 -17.24 -52.76
CA GLN A 660 -0.48 -18.55 -53.43
C GLN A 660 -1.02 -18.46 -54.87
N VAL A 661 -2.08 -17.68 -55.11
CA VAL A 661 -2.58 -17.39 -56.47
C VAL A 661 -1.52 -16.62 -57.29
N THR A 662 -0.82 -15.68 -56.69
CA THR A 662 0.25 -14.90 -57.35
C THR A 662 1.42 -15.80 -57.77
N ALA A 663 1.83 -16.74 -56.91
CA ALA A 663 2.87 -17.73 -57.22
C ALA A 663 2.47 -18.66 -58.38
N HIS A 664 1.22 -19.13 -58.41
CA HIS A 664 0.70 -19.91 -59.55
C HIS A 664 0.66 -19.08 -60.85
N LEU A 665 0.34 -17.79 -60.78
CA LEU A 665 0.36 -16.91 -61.94
C LEU A 665 1.79 -16.69 -62.46
N GLN A 666 2.77 -16.52 -61.56
CA GLN A 666 4.19 -16.44 -61.93
C GLN A 666 4.70 -17.75 -62.57
N GLN A 667 4.32 -18.92 -62.04
CA GLN A 667 4.63 -20.22 -62.64
C GLN A 667 4.09 -20.33 -64.07
N TYR A 668 2.85 -19.89 -64.31
CA TYR A 668 2.24 -19.90 -65.64
C TYR A 668 2.95 -18.94 -66.61
N CYS A 669 3.29 -17.73 -66.17
CA CYS A 669 4.05 -16.76 -66.97
C CYS A 669 5.45 -17.27 -67.34
N ALA A 670 6.16 -17.91 -66.39
CA ALA A 670 7.48 -18.49 -66.65
C ALA A 670 7.42 -19.66 -67.64
N ALA A 671 6.43 -20.54 -67.51
CA ALA A 671 6.19 -21.63 -68.45
C ALA A 671 5.86 -21.10 -69.87
N TYR A 672 5.04 -20.04 -69.97
CA TYR A 672 4.74 -19.40 -71.25
C TYR A 672 5.97 -18.75 -71.89
N GLN A 673 6.83 -18.10 -71.10
CA GLN A 673 8.10 -17.55 -71.59
C GLN A 673 9.07 -18.64 -72.08
N ALA A 674 9.15 -19.79 -71.40
CA ALA A 674 9.97 -20.92 -71.86
C ALA A 674 9.48 -21.43 -73.23
N VAL A 675 8.18 -21.68 -73.39
CA VAL A 675 7.58 -22.12 -74.67
C VAL A 675 7.74 -21.07 -75.78
N ALA A 676 7.70 -19.77 -75.45
CA ALA A 676 8.00 -18.71 -76.41
C ALA A 676 9.45 -18.75 -76.89
N ALA A 677 10.41 -18.92 -75.97
CA ALA A 677 11.83 -19.04 -76.29
C ALA A 677 12.16 -20.30 -77.12
N GLU A 678 11.57 -21.45 -76.78
CA GLU A 678 11.67 -22.68 -77.58
C GLU A 678 11.14 -22.47 -79.01
N ARG A 679 10.01 -21.76 -79.17
CA ARG A 679 9.44 -21.43 -80.49
C ARG A 679 10.36 -20.50 -81.29
N GLU A 680 11.02 -19.55 -80.65
CA GLU A 680 11.99 -18.65 -81.29
C GLU A 680 13.27 -19.40 -81.70
N GLN A 681 13.78 -20.28 -80.84
CA GLN A 681 14.92 -21.15 -81.15
C GLN A 681 14.60 -22.08 -82.34
N LEU A 682 13.41 -22.69 -82.37
CA LEU A 682 12.96 -23.51 -83.49
C LEU A 682 12.82 -22.70 -84.79
N HIS A 683 12.37 -21.45 -84.71
CA HIS A 683 12.30 -20.56 -85.87
C HIS A 683 13.68 -20.18 -86.40
N GLN A 684 14.66 -19.94 -85.52
CA GLN A 684 16.06 -19.73 -85.90
C GLN A 684 16.67 -20.97 -86.57
N GLN A 685 16.42 -22.16 -86.04
CA GLN A 685 16.85 -23.43 -86.65
C GLN A 685 16.23 -23.64 -88.04
N PHE A 686 14.94 -23.36 -88.20
CA PHE A 686 14.27 -23.44 -89.50
C PHE A 686 14.84 -22.44 -90.51
N LEU A 687 15.15 -21.21 -90.08
CA LEU A 687 15.79 -20.19 -90.94
C LEU A 687 17.20 -20.62 -91.37
N GLN A 688 17.99 -21.20 -90.47
CA GLN A 688 19.30 -21.78 -90.80
C GLN A 688 19.17 -22.96 -91.78
N GLN A 689 18.18 -23.84 -91.59
CA GLN A 689 17.90 -24.93 -92.50
C GLN A 689 17.49 -24.44 -93.89
N ALA A 690 16.66 -23.40 -93.99
CA ALA A 690 16.30 -22.77 -95.26
C ALA A 690 17.54 -22.20 -95.97
N GLN A 691 18.40 -21.45 -95.27
CA GLN A 691 19.65 -20.92 -95.83
C GLN A 691 20.61 -22.03 -96.32
N LEU A 692 20.65 -23.19 -95.64
CA LEU A 692 21.42 -24.35 -96.09
C LEU A 692 20.79 -25.02 -97.32
N MET A 693 19.46 -25.09 -97.40
CA MET A 693 18.75 -25.59 -98.58
C MET A 693 18.93 -24.68 -99.79
N ASP A 694 18.89 -23.36 -99.62
CA ASP A 694 19.13 -22.40 -100.71
C ASP A 694 20.58 -22.52 -101.25
N ARG A 695 21.57 -22.68 -100.35
CA ARG A 695 22.96 -22.98 -100.74
C ARG A 695 23.08 -24.31 -101.48
N LEU A 696 22.39 -25.35 -101.04
CA LEU A 696 22.38 -26.66 -101.71
C LEU A 696 21.77 -26.55 -103.11
N GLN A 697 20.62 -25.88 -103.26
CA GLN A 697 19.98 -25.64 -104.56
C GLN A 697 20.85 -24.78 -105.48
N HIS A 698 21.55 -23.77 -104.94
CA HIS A 698 22.49 -22.98 -105.71
C HIS A 698 23.66 -23.85 -106.23
N ASN A 699 24.26 -24.67 -105.36
CA ASN A 699 25.32 -25.61 -105.74
C ASN A 699 24.84 -26.66 -106.76
N GLU A 700 23.63 -27.20 -106.61
CA GLU A 700 23.02 -28.08 -107.61
C GLU A 700 22.81 -27.36 -108.95
N SER A 701 22.31 -26.12 -108.93
CA SER A 701 22.09 -25.34 -110.16
C SER A 701 23.41 -25.03 -110.88
N LEU A 702 24.45 -24.66 -110.12
CA LEU A 702 25.80 -24.44 -110.63
C LEU A 702 26.36 -25.72 -111.24
N GLY A 703 26.28 -26.85 -110.52
CA GLY A 703 26.69 -28.16 -111.01
C GLY A 703 25.94 -28.60 -112.28
N ARG A 704 24.63 -28.33 -112.38
CA ARG A 704 23.85 -28.56 -113.61
C ARG A 704 24.30 -27.67 -114.76
N THR A 705 24.53 -26.36 -114.54
CA THR A 705 25.06 -25.49 -115.61
C THR A 705 26.46 -25.88 -116.06
N GLN A 706 27.32 -26.35 -115.14
CA GLN A 706 28.64 -26.87 -115.49
C GLN A 706 28.55 -28.19 -116.26
N LEU A 707 27.61 -29.07 -115.90
CA LEU A 707 27.30 -30.27 -116.66
C LEU A 707 26.82 -29.92 -118.07
N ASP A 708 25.86 -29.00 -118.22
CA ASP A 708 25.35 -28.55 -119.52
C ASP A 708 26.45 -27.91 -120.38
N VAL A 709 27.36 -27.12 -119.78
CA VAL A 709 28.54 -26.59 -120.49
C VAL A 709 29.43 -27.74 -120.97
N SER A 710 29.75 -28.71 -120.11
CA SER A 710 30.57 -29.87 -120.51
C SER A 710 29.88 -30.77 -121.55
N GLN A 711 28.54 -30.91 -121.51
CA GLN A 711 27.78 -31.63 -122.54
C GLN A 711 27.74 -30.87 -123.87
N ASN A 712 27.67 -29.54 -123.86
CA ASN A 712 27.78 -28.75 -125.08
C ASN A 712 29.20 -28.78 -125.67
N GLN A 713 30.24 -28.76 -124.82
CA GLN A 713 31.63 -28.99 -125.25
C GLN A 713 31.83 -30.40 -125.80
N LEU A 714 31.23 -31.42 -125.17
CA LEU A 714 31.25 -32.80 -125.67
C LEU A 714 30.52 -32.92 -127.00
N ARG A 715 29.33 -32.31 -127.16
CA ARG A 715 28.62 -32.25 -128.45
C ARG A 715 29.44 -31.54 -129.52
N GLN A 716 30.11 -30.43 -129.21
CA GLN A 716 31.01 -29.75 -130.15
C GLN A 716 32.20 -30.65 -130.53
N ALA A 717 32.75 -31.40 -129.57
CA ALA A 717 33.79 -32.39 -129.82
C ALA A 717 33.26 -33.57 -130.66
N GLU A 718 32.03 -34.03 -130.45
CA GLU A 718 31.36 -35.07 -131.25
C GLU A 718 31.03 -34.57 -132.66
N GLU A 719 30.59 -33.32 -132.84
CA GLU A 719 30.35 -32.70 -134.15
C GLU A 719 31.68 -32.51 -134.91
N HIS A 720 32.75 -32.13 -134.23
CA HIS A 720 34.11 -32.12 -134.79
C HIS A 720 34.63 -33.54 -135.08
N LEU A 721 34.31 -34.53 -134.25
CA LEU A 721 34.66 -35.93 -134.50
C LEU A 721 33.86 -36.47 -135.69
N GLU A 722 32.58 -36.13 -135.85
CA GLU A 722 31.81 -36.45 -137.04
C GLU A 722 32.34 -35.73 -138.28
N GLN A 723 32.80 -34.48 -138.18
CA GLN A 723 33.51 -33.80 -139.28
C GLN A 723 34.79 -34.55 -139.64
N LEU A 724 35.59 -34.97 -138.66
CA LEU A 724 36.78 -35.79 -138.85
C LEU A 724 36.46 -37.21 -139.36
N VAL A 725 35.30 -37.78 -139.02
CA VAL A 725 34.79 -39.06 -139.53
C VAL A 725 34.29 -38.91 -140.97
N ARG A 726 33.56 -37.84 -141.30
CA ARG A 726 33.15 -37.50 -142.68
C ARG A 726 34.37 -37.24 -143.55
N HIS A 727 35.37 -36.50 -143.06
CA HIS A 727 36.66 -36.36 -143.72
C HIS A 727 37.41 -37.70 -143.82
N ASN A 728 37.35 -38.57 -142.80
CA ASN A 728 37.88 -39.94 -142.90
C ASN A 728 37.07 -40.83 -143.85
N GLU A 729 35.79 -40.57 -144.10
CA GLU A 729 34.96 -41.32 -145.04
C GLU A 729 35.14 -40.81 -146.47
N GLN A 730 35.38 -39.51 -146.65
CA GLN A 730 35.87 -38.94 -147.92
C GLN A 730 37.28 -39.46 -148.21
N LEU A 731 38.22 -39.40 -147.26
CA LEU A 731 39.55 -40.01 -147.39
C LEU A 731 39.45 -41.53 -147.59
N LYS A 732 38.53 -42.25 -146.94
CA LYS A 732 38.30 -43.69 -147.23
C LYS A 732 37.62 -43.93 -148.57
N ALA A 733 36.86 -42.98 -149.12
CA ALA A 733 36.30 -43.07 -150.47
C ALA A 733 37.39 -42.84 -151.51
N GLU A 734 38.20 -41.79 -151.35
CA GLU A 734 39.41 -41.54 -152.14
C GLU A 734 40.41 -42.72 -152.04
N ILE A 735 40.64 -43.25 -150.84
CA ILE A 735 41.47 -44.46 -150.62
C ILE A 735 40.80 -45.71 -151.17
N LYS A 736 39.46 -45.81 -151.29
CA LYS A 736 38.77 -46.96 -151.90
C LYS A 736 38.73 -46.88 -153.43
N GLU A 737 38.73 -45.67 -153.98
CA GLU A 737 38.96 -45.41 -155.40
C GLU A 737 40.43 -45.68 -155.76
N LEU A 738 41.38 -45.21 -154.94
CA LEU A 738 42.82 -45.39 -155.13
C LEU A 738 43.33 -46.79 -154.75
N LEU A 739 42.69 -47.55 -153.86
CA LEU A 739 43.01 -48.97 -153.60
C LEU A 739 42.45 -49.92 -154.67
N SER A 740 41.95 -49.38 -155.79
CA SER A 740 42.13 -50.02 -157.10
C SER A 740 43.62 -50.26 -157.44
N SER A 741 44.54 -49.65 -156.70
CA SER A 741 45.99 -49.76 -156.79
C SER A 741 46.71 -49.69 -155.43
N SER A 742 47.45 -50.76 -155.10
CA SER A 742 48.59 -50.78 -154.15
C SER A 742 48.39 -50.45 -152.64
N ALA A 743 48.24 -51.52 -151.85
CA ALA A 743 49.15 -51.96 -150.75
C ALA A 743 49.70 -51.01 -149.64
N LEU A 744 49.72 -51.56 -148.40
CA LEU A 744 50.35 -51.09 -147.14
C LEU A 744 49.69 -49.85 -146.47
N VAL A 745 49.60 -49.61 -145.14
CA VAL A 745 50.07 -50.17 -143.83
C VAL A 745 50.84 -49.10 -143.03
N MET A 746 50.66 -49.05 -141.69
CA MET A 746 51.27 -48.13 -140.69
C MET A 746 50.65 -46.70 -140.62
N THR A 747 50.70 -45.90 -139.54
CA THR A 747 50.92 -46.08 -138.06
C THR A 747 50.51 -44.78 -137.32
N SER A 748 50.52 -44.81 -135.96
CA SER A 748 51.00 -43.72 -135.06
C SER A 748 50.21 -42.40 -134.91
N ARG A 749 50.39 -41.57 -133.85
CA ARG A 749 50.83 -41.69 -132.42
C ARG A 749 50.87 -40.25 -131.82
N ASP A 750 50.93 -40.09 -130.49
CA ASP A 750 51.45 -38.91 -129.74
C ASP A 750 50.65 -37.58 -129.83
N GLN A 751 50.85 -36.57 -128.97
CA GLN A 751 51.08 -36.52 -127.49
C GLN A 751 50.99 -35.04 -127.02
N GLY A 752 50.65 -34.79 -125.74
CA GLY A 752 50.81 -33.48 -125.07
C GLY A 752 49.87 -32.35 -125.56
N ASP A 753 49.92 -31.11 -125.05
CA ASP A 753 50.53 -30.53 -123.82
C ASP A 753 49.94 -29.09 -123.63
N GLY A 754 50.16 -28.42 -122.49
CA GLY A 754 50.17 -26.93 -122.44
C GLY A 754 49.19 -26.16 -121.52
N VAL A 755 49.61 -25.89 -120.28
CA VAL A 755 50.00 -24.54 -119.76
C VAL A 755 49.00 -23.33 -119.80
N GLU A 756 48.61 -22.88 -118.59
CA GLU A 756 48.41 -21.49 -118.06
C GLU A 756 47.56 -20.37 -118.76
N SER A 757 46.70 -19.66 -117.99
CA SER A 757 46.91 -18.20 -117.63
C SER A 757 45.69 -17.36 -117.12
N GLN A 758 45.84 -16.82 -115.89
CA GLN A 758 45.64 -15.41 -115.45
C GLN A 758 44.29 -14.61 -115.44
N SER A 759 43.93 -14.16 -114.22
CA SER A 759 43.69 -12.74 -113.77
C SER A 759 42.31 -12.04 -113.80
N VAL A 760 41.96 -11.36 -112.67
CA VAL A 760 41.77 -9.89 -112.44
C VAL A 760 41.13 -9.64 -111.04
N LYS A 761 41.22 -8.41 -110.47
CA LYS A 761 40.83 -8.04 -109.08
C LYS A 761 39.75 -6.94 -109.03
N GLU A 762 39.03 -6.78 -107.90
CA GLU A 762 39.06 -5.58 -107.02
C GLU A 762 38.21 -5.74 -105.73
N SER A 763 38.31 -4.78 -104.78
CA SER A 763 37.77 -4.79 -103.39
C SER A 763 37.54 -3.32 -102.91
N PRO A 764 37.14 -2.91 -101.65
CA PRO A 764 37.45 -3.48 -100.31
C PRO A 764 36.32 -3.33 -99.21
N LEU A 765 36.73 -3.31 -97.92
CA LEU A 765 35.97 -3.08 -96.65
C LEU A 765 35.23 -4.30 -96.05
N THR A 766 35.88 -5.27 -95.39
CA THR A 766 36.58 -5.29 -94.06
C THR A 766 35.70 -5.42 -92.81
N SER A 767 35.51 -6.66 -92.35
CA SER A 767 35.65 -7.06 -90.94
C SER A 767 36.37 -8.42 -90.90
N ALA A 768 37.02 -8.77 -89.78
CA ALA A 768 38.14 -9.72 -89.79
C ALA A 768 37.75 -11.21 -89.97
N SER A 769 38.52 -11.90 -90.81
CA SER A 769 38.67 -13.36 -90.80
C SER A 769 40.15 -13.70 -90.65
N ILE A 770 40.50 -14.62 -89.75
CA ILE A 770 41.88 -15.11 -89.62
C ILE A 770 42.28 -15.81 -90.92
N VAL A 771 43.30 -15.29 -91.59
CA VAL A 771 43.89 -15.92 -92.78
C VAL A 771 44.92 -16.94 -92.30
N ILE A 772 44.69 -18.21 -92.66
CA ILE A 772 45.67 -19.29 -92.48
C ILE A 772 46.58 -19.26 -93.70
N PRO A 773 47.92 -19.15 -93.54
CA PRO A 773 48.86 -19.32 -94.66
C PRO A 773 48.70 -20.70 -95.31
N GLU A 774 48.69 -20.76 -96.64
CA GLU A 774 48.49 -22.02 -97.38
C GLU A 774 49.76 -22.89 -97.43
N ASP A 775 50.94 -22.28 -97.21
CA ASP A 775 52.24 -22.96 -97.14
C ASP A 775 52.77 -22.97 -95.69
N PHE A 776 52.93 -24.17 -95.13
CA PHE A 776 53.73 -24.42 -93.91
C PHE A 776 54.84 -25.41 -94.27
N GLU A 777 56.11 -25.03 -94.08
CA GLU A 777 57.26 -25.88 -94.47
C GLU A 777 57.40 -27.12 -93.55
N SER A 778 56.76 -27.12 -92.38
CA SER A 778 56.57 -28.32 -91.57
C SER A 778 55.21 -28.35 -90.84
N GLN A 779 54.72 -29.57 -90.56
CA GLN A 779 53.51 -29.77 -89.73
C GLN A 779 53.63 -29.07 -88.35
N LYS A 780 54.85 -28.95 -87.81
CA LYS A 780 55.06 -28.29 -86.52
C LYS A 780 54.76 -26.78 -86.60
N GLU A 781 55.12 -26.11 -87.68
CA GLU A 781 54.81 -24.68 -87.85
C GLU A 781 53.31 -24.45 -88.05
N MET A 782 52.61 -25.37 -88.73
CA MET A 782 51.15 -25.36 -88.78
C MET A 782 50.54 -25.54 -87.38
N GLU A 783 51.02 -26.50 -86.59
CA GLU A 783 50.54 -26.71 -85.22
C GLU A 783 50.85 -25.52 -84.31
N ASP A 784 52.04 -24.91 -84.40
CA ASP A 784 52.41 -23.76 -83.59
C ASP A 784 51.73 -22.46 -84.06
N PHE A 785 51.40 -22.31 -85.35
CA PHE A 785 50.53 -21.25 -85.85
C PHE A 785 49.08 -21.42 -85.38
N ILE A 786 48.50 -22.61 -85.49
CA ILE A 786 47.14 -22.89 -84.99
C ILE A 786 47.08 -22.71 -83.48
N ARG A 787 48.09 -23.18 -82.73
CA ARG A 787 48.21 -22.98 -81.28
C ARG A 787 48.38 -21.51 -80.91
N GLY A 788 49.10 -20.72 -81.71
CA GLY A 788 49.24 -19.27 -81.55
C GLY A 788 47.95 -18.50 -81.87
N ALA A 789 47.25 -18.86 -82.95
CA ALA A 789 45.98 -18.26 -83.34
C ALA A 789 44.87 -18.61 -82.32
N LEU A 790 44.84 -19.85 -81.82
CA LEU A 790 43.97 -20.24 -80.72
C LEU A 790 44.34 -19.50 -79.44
N ALA A 791 45.61 -19.45 -79.04
CA ALA A 791 46.02 -18.68 -77.85
C ALA A 791 45.71 -17.18 -77.97
N HIS A 792 45.73 -16.60 -79.18
CA HIS A 792 45.30 -15.23 -79.44
C HIS A 792 43.78 -15.08 -79.32
N LEU A 793 42.98 -15.99 -79.88
CA LEU A 793 41.51 -16.01 -79.72
C LEU A 793 41.09 -16.30 -78.28
N GLU A 794 41.83 -17.11 -77.54
CA GLU A 794 41.62 -17.35 -76.11
C GLU A 794 41.99 -16.12 -75.30
N ALA A 795 43.09 -15.42 -75.64
CA ALA A 795 43.43 -14.14 -75.03
C ALA A 795 42.39 -13.05 -75.36
N GLU A 796 41.84 -13.00 -76.57
CA GLU A 796 40.75 -12.08 -76.95
C GLU A 796 39.43 -12.44 -76.27
N ARG A 797 39.10 -13.74 -76.15
CA ARG A 797 37.97 -14.24 -75.34
C ARG A 797 38.15 -13.84 -73.89
N ASP A 798 39.34 -13.99 -73.31
CA ASP A 798 39.59 -13.74 -71.90
C ASP A 798 39.81 -12.24 -71.60
N GLU A 799 40.21 -11.45 -72.59
CA GLU A 799 40.13 -9.98 -72.60
C GLU A 799 38.67 -9.52 -72.68
N ALA A 800 37.86 -10.05 -73.59
CA ALA A 800 36.43 -9.75 -73.67
C ALA A 800 35.67 -10.24 -72.42
N ARG A 801 36.10 -11.35 -71.81
CA ARG A 801 35.55 -11.87 -70.55
C ARG A 801 35.97 -10.99 -69.38
N ARG A 802 37.21 -10.50 -69.32
CA ARG A 802 37.64 -9.48 -68.35
C ARG A 802 36.94 -8.15 -68.58
N GLN A 803 36.70 -7.73 -69.81
CA GLN A 803 35.95 -6.51 -70.12
C GLN A 803 34.47 -6.66 -69.76
N LEU A 804 33.88 -7.86 -69.91
CA LEU A 804 32.51 -8.12 -69.47
C LEU A 804 32.42 -8.27 -67.94
N GLU A 805 33.43 -8.84 -67.28
CA GLU A 805 33.55 -8.85 -65.82
C GLU A 805 33.88 -7.45 -65.25
N GLU A 806 34.59 -6.60 -65.99
CA GLU A 806 34.88 -5.21 -65.65
C GLU A 806 33.68 -4.30 -65.91
N GLU A 807 32.95 -4.47 -67.02
CA GLU A 807 31.64 -3.86 -67.24
C GLU A 807 30.63 -4.33 -66.19
N HIS A 808 30.63 -5.61 -65.80
CA HIS A 808 29.79 -6.09 -64.70
C HIS A 808 30.26 -5.54 -63.35
N ARG A 809 31.57 -5.36 -63.13
CA ARG A 809 32.14 -4.70 -61.93
C ARG A 809 31.79 -3.22 -61.88
N LEU A 810 31.82 -2.53 -63.03
CA LEU A 810 31.46 -1.13 -63.19
C LEU A 810 29.95 -0.95 -63.13
N HIS A 811 29.15 -1.89 -63.63
CA HIS A 811 27.69 -1.90 -63.51
C HIS A 811 27.26 -2.20 -62.08
N MET A 812 27.90 -3.16 -61.40
CA MET A 812 27.70 -3.38 -59.96
C MET A 812 28.21 -2.19 -59.13
N ALA A 813 29.31 -1.53 -59.51
CA ALA A 813 29.78 -0.32 -58.85
C ALA A 813 28.87 0.89 -59.13
N ALA A 814 28.29 1.00 -60.33
CA ALA A 814 27.30 2.00 -60.70
C ALA A 814 25.93 1.71 -60.07
N GLN A 815 25.57 0.44 -59.86
CA GLN A 815 24.37 0.03 -59.13
C GLN A 815 24.57 0.18 -57.61
N GLN A 816 25.78 -0.01 -57.08
CA GLN A 816 26.12 0.36 -55.72
C GLN A 816 26.21 1.87 -55.55
N GLN A 817 26.74 2.63 -56.51
CA GLN A 817 26.68 4.10 -56.51
C GLN A 817 25.25 4.59 -56.69
N ALA A 818 24.40 3.93 -57.47
CA ALA A 818 22.97 4.23 -57.57
C ALA A 818 22.21 3.82 -56.30
N ALA A 819 22.60 2.75 -55.62
CA ALA A 819 22.04 2.37 -54.31
C ALA A 819 22.55 3.27 -53.18
N VAL A 820 23.76 3.83 -53.28
CA VAL A 820 24.31 4.85 -52.38
C VAL A 820 23.73 6.22 -52.70
N ALA A 821 23.46 6.54 -53.97
CA ALA A 821 22.72 7.73 -54.40
C ALA A 821 21.26 7.63 -53.93
N LEU A 822 20.58 6.50 -54.12
CA LEU A 822 19.24 6.24 -53.57
C LEU A 822 19.25 6.23 -52.03
N ARG A 823 20.33 5.82 -51.36
CA ARG A 823 20.47 5.97 -49.90
C ARG A 823 20.77 7.41 -49.48
N LEU A 824 21.45 8.20 -50.30
CA LEU A 824 21.62 9.66 -50.11
C LEU A 824 20.31 10.41 -50.39
N GLU A 825 19.54 10.03 -51.40
CA GLU A 825 18.20 10.53 -51.68
C GLU A 825 17.22 10.12 -50.57
N GLN A 826 17.28 8.87 -50.08
CA GLN A 826 16.50 8.43 -48.93
C GLN A 826 16.94 9.10 -47.63
N GLN A 827 18.23 9.43 -47.45
CA GLN A 827 18.68 10.28 -46.34
C GLN A 827 18.21 11.74 -46.51
N HIS A 828 18.17 12.28 -47.73
CA HIS A 828 17.55 13.58 -48.04
C HIS A 828 16.00 13.55 -48.03
N HIS A 829 15.37 12.37 -47.98
CA HIS A 829 13.92 12.21 -47.77
C HIS A 829 13.56 11.89 -46.31
N ASN A 830 14.51 11.40 -45.49
CA ASN A 830 14.38 11.30 -44.03
C ASN A 830 14.95 12.53 -43.27
N PHE A 831 15.68 13.41 -43.95
CA PHE A 831 15.99 14.77 -43.51
C PHE A 831 15.64 15.75 -44.64
N LYS A 832 14.56 16.52 -44.48
CA LYS A 832 14.21 17.62 -45.38
C LYS A 832 15.10 18.86 -45.17
N PRO A 833 15.95 19.26 -46.13
CA PRO A 833 16.09 20.65 -46.51
C PRO A 833 14.89 21.07 -47.39
N VAL A 834 14.63 22.39 -47.52
CA VAL A 834 13.54 22.91 -48.35
C VAL A 834 14.02 24.12 -49.14
N HIS A 835 14.28 23.96 -50.45
CA HIS A 835 14.00 24.97 -51.48
C HIS A 835 14.17 24.45 -52.91
N GLU A 836 13.17 24.74 -53.75
CA GLU A 836 13.20 25.21 -55.15
C GLU A 836 11.72 25.32 -55.62
N VAL A 837 11.29 26.19 -56.53
CA VAL A 837 11.65 27.58 -56.89
C VAL A 837 10.53 28.15 -57.79
N ASP A 838 10.47 29.49 -57.93
CA ASP A 838 9.86 30.32 -59.01
C ASP A 838 8.67 31.28 -58.72
N HIS A 839 8.85 32.52 -59.22
CA HIS A 839 7.92 33.61 -59.58
C HIS A 839 6.87 34.13 -58.55
N ASP A 840 6.58 35.45 -58.42
CA ASP A 840 7.07 36.62 -59.16
C ASP A 840 6.95 37.99 -58.42
N HIS A 841 7.85 38.92 -58.78
CA HIS A 841 7.77 40.41 -58.79
C HIS A 841 7.59 41.32 -57.52
N ASN A 842 8.23 42.51 -57.64
CA ASN A 842 7.99 43.84 -57.01
C ASN A 842 8.40 44.09 -55.52
N GLU A 843 9.14 45.16 -55.12
CA GLU A 843 9.83 46.29 -55.81
C GLU A 843 11.17 46.72 -55.11
N ASN A 844 11.92 47.63 -55.75
CA ASN A 844 13.12 48.38 -55.30
C ASN A 844 12.82 49.41 -54.16
N PRO A 845 13.74 50.28 -53.66
CA PRO A 845 15.20 50.52 -53.92
C PRO A 845 16.07 50.46 -52.62
N ASP A 846 17.37 50.78 -52.53
CA ASP A 846 18.51 51.07 -53.45
C ASP A 846 19.82 50.70 -52.68
N GLN A 847 20.86 50.09 -53.27
CA GLN A 847 21.93 50.62 -54.14
C GLN A 847 23.03 51.49 -53.47
N HIS A 848 24.15 50.85 -53.14
CA HIS A 848 25.50 51.43 -53.21
C HIS A 848 26.51 50.32 -53.57
N SER A 849 27.31 50.53 -54.62
CA SER A 849 28.34 49.58 -55.08
C SER A 849 29.74 50.11 -54.77
N CYS A 850 30.67 49.21 -54.44
CA CYS A 850 32.09 49.50 -54.32
C CYS A 850 32.90 48.31 -54.83
N GLU A 851 33.98 48.56 -55.58
CA GLU A 851 34.84 47.49 -56.10
C GLU A 851 35.86 47.06 -55.03
N HIS A 852 35.93 45.76 -54.72
CA HIS A 852 37.16 44.97 -54.90
C HIS A 852 37.05 43.52 -54.38
N SER A 853 37.72 42.64 -55.14
CA SER A 853 38.20 41.30 -54.82
C SER A 853 38.43 40.97 -53.33
N GLY A 854 37.90 39.83 -52.88
CA GLY A 854 38.51 39.05 -51.79
C GLY A 854 37.60 38.16 -50.96
N GLY A 855 37.58 36.85 -51.24
CA GLY A 855 37.39 35.80 -50.23
C GLY A 855 36.09 35.81 -49.40
N GLY A 856 34.99 36.38 -49.89
CA GLY A 856 33.70 36.33 -49.20
C GLY A 856 33.16 34.91 -49.10
N VAL A 857 32.80 34.48 -47.88
CA VAL A 857 31.89 33.33 -47.69
C VAL A 857 30.56 33.68 -48.38
N PRO A 858 29.97 32.78 -49.20
CA PRO A 858 28.72 33.10 -49.91
C PRO A 858 27.62 33.56 -48.95
N VAL A 859 26.81 34.51 -49.37
CA VAL A 859 25.81 35.15 -48.49
C VAL A 859 24.76 34.12 -48.03
N GLU A 860 24.46 33.12 -48.86
CA GLU A 860 23.61 31.97 -48.53
C GLU A 860 24.24 31.11 -47.42
N VAL A 861 25.56 30.90 -47.46
CA VAL A 861 26.30 30.16 -46.41
C VAL A 861 26.35 30.97 -45.11
N HIS A 862 26.52 32.30 -45.20
CA HIS A 862 26.46 33.16 -44.02
C HIS A 862 25.05 33.21 -43.41
N GLN A 863 23.99 33.30 -44.22
CA GLN A 863 22.60 33.25 -43.75
C GLN A 863 22.18 31.86 -43.26
N ALA A 864 22.64 30.77 -43.88
CA ALA A 864 22.41 29.41 -43.40
C ALA A 864 23.11 29.19 -42.04
N LEU A 865 24.33 29.71 -41.87
CA LEU A 865 25.05 29.70 -40.60
C LEU A 865 24.35 30.60 -39.56
N GLN A 866 23.85 31.77 -39.93
CA GLN A 866 23.05 32.65 -39.06
C GLN A 866 21.78 31.94 -38.61
N ALA A 867 21.00 31.36 -39.52
CA ALA A 867 19.77 30.64 -39.18
C ALA A 867 20.02 29.34 -38.37
N ALA A 868 21.17 28.70 -38.55
CA ALA A 868 21.62 27.60 -37.70
C ALA A 868 22.02 28.09 -36.30
N MET A 869 22.73 29.22 -36.21
CA MET A 869 23.07 29.89 -34.95
C MET A 869 21.83 30.38 -34.21
N ASP A 870 20.84 30.96 -34.89
CA ASP A 870 19.58 31.43 -34.30
C ASP A 870 18.76 30.25 -33.75
N LYS A 871 18.68 29.13 -34.48
CA LYS A 871 18.06 27.88 -34.01
C LYS A 871 18.82 27.26 -32.83
N LEU A 872 20.15 27.30 -32.86
CA LEU A 872 21.00 26.83 -31.76
C LEU A 872 20.83 27.72 -30.51
N GLN A 873 20.78 29.04 -30.69
CA GLN A 873 20.52 30.02 -29.64
C GLN A 873 19.12 29.85 -29.06
N GLN A 874 18.09 29.69 -29.89
CA GLN A 874 16.73 29.37 -29.41
C GLN A 874 16.71 28.08 -28.61
N ARG A 875 17.33 26.99 -29.09
CA ARG A 875 17.44 25.74 -28.29
C ARG A 875 18.23 25.93 -27.00
N PHE A 876 19.33 26.69 -27.02
CA PHE A 876 20.15 26.94 -25.83
C PHE A 876 19.41 27.79 -24.80
N THR A 877 18.70 28.84 -25.22
CA THR A 877 17.83 29.65 -24.36
C THR A 877 16.69 28.81 -23.80
N SER A 878 16.01 27.99 -24.60
CA SER A 878 14.95 27.09 -24.11
C SER A 878 15.48 26.07 -23.09
N LEU A 879 16.63 25.44 -23.36
CA LEU A 879 17.26 24.49 -22.44
C LEU A 879 17.76 25.16 -21.16
N MET A 880 18.24 26.41 -21.24
CA MET A 880 18.64 27.19 -20.07
C MET A 880 17.44 27.66 -19.25
N GLN A 881 16.30 27.95 -19.87
CA GLN A 881 15.05 28.23 -19.18
C GLN A 881 14.51 26.95 -18.50
N GLU A 882 14.41 25.84 -19.23
CA GLU A 882 14.01 24.53 -18.67
C GLU A 882 14.90 24.13 -17.48
N LYS A 883 16.22 24.37 -17.58
CA LYS A 883 17.18 24.15 -16.49
C LYS A 883 17.01 25.11 -15.31
N ALA A 884 16.57 26.35 -15.55
CA ALA A 884 16.24 27.30 -14.48
C ALA A 884 14.95 26.89 -13.76
N ASP A 885 13.89 26.56 -14.52
CA ASP A 885 12.61 26.08 -14.00
C ASP A 885 12.77 24.77 -13.22
N LEU A 886 13.60 23.84 -13.72
CA LEU A 886 13.98 22.61 -13.00
C LEU A 886 14.75 22.93 -11.71
N LYS A 887 15.64 23.92 -11.70
CA LYS A 887 16.40 24.32 -10.50
C LYS A 887 15.50 24.97 -9.45
N GLU A 888 14.59 25.86 -9.85
CA GLU A 888 13.56 26.41 -8.94
C GLU A 888 12.68 25.29 -8.37
N ARG A 889 12.28 24.32 -9.19
CA ARG A 889 11.48 23.17 -8.75
C ARG A 889 12.24 22.23 -7.80
N VAL A 890 13.56 22.09 -7.96
CA VAL A 890 14.43 21.38 -7.00
C VAL A 890 14.53 22.17 -5.69
N GLU A 891 14.75 23.49 -5.73
CA GLU A 891 14.79 24.34 -4.53
C GLU A 891 13.45 24.35 -3.77
N GLU A 892 12.32 24.31 -4.48
CA GLU A 892 11.00 24.15 -3.88
C GLU A 892 10.81 22.77 -3.21
N LEU A 893 11.30 21.70 -3.85
CA LEU A 893 11.26 20.35 -3.29
C LEU A 893 12.20 20.21 -2.08
N GLU A 894 13.39 20.81 -2.10
CA GLU A 894 14.30 20.89 -0.96
C GLU A 894 13.65 21.64 0.22
N HIS A 895 12.99 22.78 -0.03
CA HIS A 895 12.23 23.49 1.01
C HIS A 895 11.09 22.62 1.58
N ARG A 896 10.35 21.91 0.73
CA ARG A 896 9.30 20.97 1.19
C ARG A 896 9.88 19.81 2.01
N CYS A 897 11.02 19.25 1.62
CA CYS A 897 11.72 18.22 2.40
C CYS A 897 12.20 18.73 3.76
N ILE A 898 12.74 19.95 3.84
CA ILE A 898 13.13 20.58 5.10
C ILE A 898 11.90 20.81 6.00
N GLN A 899 10.78 21.28 5.44
CA GLN A 899 9.53 21.43 6.19
C GLN A 899 8.99 20.08 6.70
N LEU A 900 8.91 19.06 5.84
CA LEU A 900 8.46 17.72 6.22
C LEU A 900 9.39 17.05 7.25
N SER A 901 10.70 17.34 7.22
CA SER A 901 11.62 16.93 8.29
C SER A 901 11.23 17.56 9.62
N GLY A 902 11.07 18.88 9.69
CA GLY A 902 10.68 19.56 10.93
C GLY A 902 9.30 19.18 11.46
N GLU A 903 8.35 18.89 10.56
CA GLU A 903 7.05 18.31 10.92
C GLU A 903 7.19 16.89 11.47
N THR A 904 8.07 16.06 10.88
CA THR A 904 8.38 14.70 11.37
C THR A 904 9.08 14.73 12.72
N ASP A 905 10.03 15.66 12.93
CA ASP A 905 10.72 15.87 14.21
C ASP A 905 9.70 16.28 15.31
N THR A 906 8.78 17.19 14.97
CA THR A 906 7.69 17.62 15.89
C THR A 906 6.73 16.46 16.23
N ILE A 907 6.43 15.59 15.27
CA ILE A 907 5.67 14.35 15.51
C ILE A 907 6.46 13.40 16.40
N GLY A 908 7.78 13.30 16.23
CA GLY A 908 8.69 12.55 17.09
C GLY A 908 8.68 13.04 18.55
N GLU A 909 8.75 14.35 18.76
CA GLU A 909 8.60 14.96 20.09
C GLU A 909 7.24 14.62 20.72
N TYR A 910 6.15 14.71 19.96
CA TYR A 910 4.80 14.37 20.44
C TYR A 910 4.68 12.88 20.80
N ILE A 911 5.28 11.98 20.01
CA ILE A 911 5.34 10.54 20.32
C ILE A 911 6.13 10.30 21.60
N ALA A 912 7.28 10.95 21.79
CA ALA A 912 8.08 10.83 23.02
C ALA A 912 7.33 11.35 24.26
N LEU A 913 6.64 12.48 24.15
CA LEU A 913 5.78 13.04 25.21
C LEU A 913 4.61 12.10 25.54
N TYR A 914 3.94 11.52 24.53
CA TYR A 914 2.86 10.57 24.73
C TYR A 914 3.34 9.25 25.37
N GLN A 915 4.52 8.75 24.97
CA GLN A 915 5.15 7.58 25.61
C GLN A 915 5.50 7.87 27.08
N SER A 916 6.06 9.04 27.38
CA SER A 916 6.35 9.49 28.75
C SER A 916 5.07 9.60 29.59
N GLN A 917 4.03 10.24 29.06
CA GLN A 917 2.73 10.36 29.73
C GLN A 917 2.09 8.98 29.97
N ARG A 918 2.17 8.06 28.99
CA ARG A 918 1.70 6.67 29.13
C ARG A 918 2.50 5.89 30.18
N ALA A 919 3.81 6.12 30.28
CA ALA A 919 4.65 5.52 31.33
C ALA A 919 4.25 6.01 32.73
N ILE A 920 4.06 7.32 32.91
CA ILE A 920 3.58 7.91 34.17
C ILE A 920 2.18 7.41 34.53
N MET A 921 1.26 7.31 33.57
CA MET A 921 -0.06 6.70 33.78
C MET A 921 0.04 5.24 34.20
N LYS A 922 0.91 4.45 33.56
CA LYS A 922 1.13 3.05 33.91
C LYS A 922 1.72 2.89 35.30
N GLN A 923 2.70 3.71 35.68
CA GLN A 923 3.26 3.73 37.04
C GLN A 923 2.17 4.05 38.06
N LYS A 924 1.38 5.11 37.86
CA LYS A 924 0.25 5.46 38.75
C LYS A 924 -0.85 4.40 38.81
N HIS A 925 -0.98 3.56 37.78
CA HIS A 925 -1.87 2.41 37.81
C HIS A 925 -1.27 1.28 38.67
N GLN A 926 0.00 0.96 38.47
CA GLN A 926 0.72 -0.05 39.26
C GLN A 926 0.81 0.32 40.75
N GLU A 927 1.00 1.61 41.09
CA GLU A 927 0.94 2.13 42.46
C GLU A 927 -0.45 1.92 43.08
N LYS A 928 -1.53 2.10 42.31
CA LYS A 928 -2.91 1.82 42.75
C LYS A 928 -3.17 0.33 42.89
N GLU A 929 -2.70 -0.51 41.95
CA GLU A 929 -2.81 -1.97 42.04
C GLU A 929 -2.07 -2.51 43.27
N GLN A 930 -0.88 -1.99 43.57
CA GLN A 930 -0.12 -2.32 44.78
C GLN A 930 -0.88 -1.92 46.06
N TYR A 931 -1.46 -0.72 46.10
CA TYR A 931 -2.29 -0.28 47.23
C TYR A 931 -3.55 -1.13 47.41
N ILE A 932 -4.25 -1.47 46.32
CA ILE A 932 -5.42 -2.36 46.34
C ILE A 932 -5.03 -3.77 46.78
N SER A 933 -3.89 -4.30 46.30
CA SER A 933 -3.37 -5.61 46.71
C SER A 933 -2.99 -5.65 48.19
N MET A 934 -2.39 -4.58 48.72
CA MET A 934 -2.08 -4.45 50.15
C MET A 934 -3.37 -4.40 50.98
N LEU A 935 -4.35 -3.58 50.60
CA LEU A 935 -5.63 -3.48 51.29
C LEU A 935 -6.45 -4.79 51.22
N ALA A 936 -6.32 -5.55 50.12
CA ALA A 936 -6.89 -6.89 50.00
C ALA A 936 -6.19 -7.92 50.91
N GLN A 937 -4.86 -7.83 51.03
CA GLN A 937 -4.09 -8.65 51.97
C GLN A 937 -4.44 -8.34 53.42
N ASP A 938 -4.50 -7.06 53.81
CA ASP A 938 -4.91 -6.62 55.16
C ASP A 938 -6.32 -7.12 55.50
N LYS A 939 -7.25 -7.08 54.52
CA LYS A 939 -8.60 -7.63 54.67
C LYS A 939 -8.62 -9.15 54.86
N GLU A 940 -7.74 -9.89 54.19
CA GLU A 940 -7.65 -11.34 54.34
C GLU A 940 -6.96 -11.74 55.66
N GLU A 941 -5.94 -11.00 56.11
CA GLU A 941 -5.34 -11.19 57.43
C GLU A 941 -6.36 -10.88 58.55
N MET A 942 -7.16 -9.82 58.39
CA MET A 942 -8.23 -9.49 59.33
C MET A 942 -9.31 -10.57 59.38
N LYS A 943 -9.73 -11.14 58.23
CA LYS A 943 -10.62 -12.32 58.22
C LYS A 943 -9.99 -13.52 58.94
N ALA A 944 -8.70 -13.81 58.70
CA ALA A 944 -8.01 -14.93 59.33
C ALA A 944 -7.99 -14.78 60.85
N LYS A 945 -7.66 -13.58 61.36
CA LYS A 945 -7.72 -13.24 62.79
C LYS A 945 -9.14 -13.32 63.36
N LEU A 946 -10.17 -12.93 62.61
CA LEU A 946 -11.57 -13.10 63.01
C LEU A 946 -12.02 -14.57 63.03
N ALA A 947 -11.52 -15.41 62.12
CA ALA A 947 -11.79 -16.85 62.10
C ALA A 947 -11.07 -17.59 63.24
N GLU A 948 -9.81 -17.21 63.54
CA GLU A 948 -9.07 -17.71 64.71
C GLU A 948 -9.75 -17.31 66.02
N LEU A 949 -10.23 -16.05 66.12
CA LEU A 949 -11.04 -15.58 67.23
C LEU A 949 -12.34 -16.40 67.38
N GLN A 950 -13.01 -16.73 66.27
CA GLN A 950 -14.22 -17.56 66.28
C GLN A 950 -13.93 -18.99 66.77
N ASP A 951 -12.85 -19.63 66.31
CA ASP A 951 -12.45 -20.96 66.79
C ASP A 951 -12.05 -20.94 68.27
N LEU A 952 -11.29 -19.94 68.72
CA LEU A 952 -10.95 -19.75 70.13
C LEU A 952 -12.19 -19.55 71.01
N VAL A 953 -13.19 -18.79 70.55
CA VAL A 953 -14.47 -18.61 71.26
C VAL A 953 -15.27 -19.92 71.28
N MET A 954 -15.33 -20.66 70.16
CA MET A 954 -15.96 -21.99 70.15
C MET A 954 -15.27 -22.98 71.09
N ARG A 955 -13.93 -22.94 71.16
CA ARG A 955 -13.10 -23.75 72.06
C ARG A 955 -13.35 -23.39 73.52
N LEU A 956 -13.40 -22.11 73.87
CA LEU A 956 -13.72 -21.66 75.23
C LEU A 956 -15.17 -22.01 75.63
N VAL A 957 -16.13 -21.94 74.71
CA VAL A 957 -17.50 -22.42 74.94
C VAL A 957 -17.54 -23.93 75.13
N ALA A 958 -16.76 -24.70 74.36
CA ALA A 958 -16.63 -26.15 74.55
C ALA A 958 -15.99 -26.49 75.90
N GLU A 959 -14.87 -25.87 76.26
CA GLU A 959 -14.18 -26.01 77.56
C GLU A 959 -15.13 -25.71 78.74
N ARG A 960 -15.91 -24.62 78.64
CA ARG A 960 -16.94 -24.27 79.62
C ARG A 960 -18.08 -25.29 79.68
N ASN A 961 -18.54 -25.80 78.55
CA ASN A 961 -19.60 -26.83 78.50
C ASN A 961 -19.11 -28.17 79.07
N ASP A 962 -17.83 -28.50 78.85
CA ASP A 962 -17.17 -29.67 79.44
C ASP A 962 -17.05 -29.53 80.96
N TRP A 963 -16.65 -28.34 81.45
CA TRP A 963 -16.64 -27.99 82.87
C TRP A 963 -18.03 -28.09 83.49
N TYR A 964 -19.06 -27.54 82.82
CA TYR A 964 -20.45 -27.61 83.26
C TYR A 964 -20.95 -29.06 83.31
N THR A 965 -20.60 -29.89 82.31
CA THR A 965 -20.94 -31.33 82.29
C THR A 965 -20.28 -32.09 83.43
N ARG A 966 -19.00 -31.79 83.73
CA ARG A 966 -18.27 -32.36 84.88
C ARG A 966 -18.86 -31.90 86.22
N TYR A 967 -19.27 -30.64 86.34
CA TYR A 967 -19.94 -30.08 87.52
C TYR A 967 -21.32 -30.72 87.75
N VAL A 968 -22.18 -30.77 86.73
CA VAL A 968 -23.49 -31.44 86.80
C VAL A 968 -23.34 -32.93 87.11
N GLY A 969 -22.33 -33.60 86.54
CA GLY A 969 -22.00 -34.99 86.88
C GLY A 969 -21.60 -35.17 88.34
N ALA A 970 -20.77 -34.26 88.89
CA ALA A 970 -20.38 -34.29 90.29
C ALA A 970 -21.55 -34.00 91.25
N VAL A 971 -22.40 -33.03 90.93
CA VAL A 971 -23.61 -32.69 91.71
C VAL A 971 -24.63 -33.83 91.67
N ALA A 972 -24.90 -34.41 90.50
CA ALA A 972 -25.76 -35.57 90.36
C ALA A 972 -25.23 -36.79 91.14
N SER A 973 -23.90 -36.96 91.21
CA SER A 973 -23.25 -38.03 91.99
C SER A 973 -23.27 -37.80 93.51
N MET A 974 -23.78 -36.67 94.01
CA MET A 974 -23.95 -36.40 95.45
C MET A 974 -25.42 -36.17 95.87
N GLY A 975 -26.38 -36.28 94.94
CA GLY A 975 -27.75 -35.81 95.11
C GLY A 975 -28.86 -36.88 95.20
N THR A 976 -28.67 -37.97 95.93
CA THR A 976 -29.69 -39.06 96.04
C THR A 976 -30.31 -39.17 97.44
N ALA A 977 -31.00 -38.14 97.92
CA ALA A 977 -31.92 -38.24 99.06
C ALA A 977 -33.01 -37.14 99.09
N ASN A 978 -34.27 -37.59 99.11
CA ASN A 978 -35.54 -36.88 99.37
C ASN A 978 -36.18 -35.98 98.28
N PRO A 979 -37.47 -36.21 97.97
CA PRO A 979 -38.36 -35.25 97.32
C PRO A 979 -39.24 -34.49 98.34
N ASP A 980 -39.51 -33.20 98.09
CA ASP A 980 -40.87 -32.62 98.04
C ASP A 980 -40.81 -31.17 97.48
N LEU A 981 -41.97 -30.53 97.30
CA LEU A 981 -42.20 -29.11 96.96
C LEU A 981 -41.85 -28.63 95.53
N LEU A 982 -42.83 -28.84 94.64
CA LEU A 982 -43.31 -27.82 93.69
C LEU A 982 -43.89 -26.59 94.47
N PRO A 983 -44.14 -25.38 93.89
CA PRO A 983 -44.71 -25.21 92.54
C PRO A 983 -44.45 -23.89 91.74
N VAL A 984 -45.05 -23.86 90.53
CA VAL A 984 -45.28 -22.71 89.62
C VAL A 984 -44.04 -21.98 89.07
N GLY A 985 -43.87 -21.81 87.76
CA GLY A 985 -44.69 -22.27 86.62
C GLY A 985 -44.22 -21.67 85.29
N GLU A 986 -44.89 -22.05 84.19
CA GLU A 986 -44.89 -21.41 82.85
C GLU A 986 -43.52 -21.30 82.10
N GLU A 987 -43.37 -21.73 80.85
CA GLU A 987 -44.28 -22.46 79.96
C GLU A 987 -43.53 -23.23 78.83
N HIS A 988 -44.25 -24.08 78.10
CA HIS A 988 -43.95 -24.67 76.78
C HIS A 988 -42.62 -25.42 76.48
N SER A 989 -42.71 -26.74 76.67
CA SER A 989 -42.14 -27.82 75.85
C SER A 989 -42.61 -27.81 74.37
N PRO A 990 -42.11 -28.69 73.45
CA PRO A 990 -40.78 -29.35 73.37
C PRO A 990 -40.18 -29.51 71.93
N LEU A 991 -38.91 -29.94 71.89
CA LEU A 991 -38.27 -30.92 70.97
C LEU A 991 -38.81 -31.19 69.53
N GLN A 992 -37.88 -31.06 68.56
CA GLN A 992 -37.43 -32.14 67.64
C GLN A 992 -38.40 -32.70 66.56
N GLN A 993 -38.02 -32.66 65.27
CA GLN A 993 -37.43 -33.81 64.55
C GLN A 993 -37.08 -33.52 63.06
N GLN A 994 -36.23 -34.38 62.50
CA GLN A 994 -35.55 -34.43 61.20
C GLN A 994 -36.36 -34.02 59.94
N VAL A 995 -35.69 -33.31 59.03
CA VAL A 995 -36.10 -33.04 57.64
C VAL A 995 -35.72 -34.21 56.71
N HIS A 996 -36.63 -34.66 55.82
CA HIS A 996 -36.28 -35.31 54.53
C HIS A 996 -37.48 -35.48 53.57
N LYS A 997 -37.20 -35.43 52.25
CA LYS A 997 -38.08 -35.63 51.06
C LYS A 997 -39.08 -34.48 50.77
N ARG A 998 -39.10 -33.84 49.58
CA ARG A 998 -39.33 -34.29 48.16
C ARG A 998 -40.82 -34.49 47.85
N GLU A 999 -41.44 -34.13 46.70
CA GLU A 999 -41.12 -33.50 45.37
C GLU A 999 -42.49 -33.00 44.78
N LEU A 1000 -42.71 -32.05 43.83
CA LEU A 1000 -41.94 -31.14 42.95
C LEU A 1000 -42.87 -30.06 42.28
N ASN A 1001 -42.30 -29.02 41.63
CA ASN A 1001 -42.91 -28.09 40.62
C ASN A 1001 -43.94 -27.02 41.11
N ALA A 1002 -44.19 -25.88 40.43
CA ALA A 1002 -43.73 -25.32 39.13
C ALA A 1002 -43.80 -23.75 39.07
N VAL A 1003 -43.15 -23.13 38.06
CA VAL A 1003 -43.39 -21.77 37.47
C VAL A 1003 -43.09 -20.54 38.36
N ASP A 1004 -42.33 -19.49 38.00
CA ASP A 1004 -41.26 -19.16 37.00
C ASP A 1004 -40.62 -17.81 37.49
N GLY A 1005 -39.60 -17.13 36.92
CA GLY A 1005 -38.84 -17.21 35.66
C GLY A 1005 -37.67 -16.18 35.66
N GLU A 1006 -37.30 -15.60 34.49
CA GLU A 1006 -36.30 -14.51 34.24
C GLU A 1006 -34.91 -14.64 34.91
N GLU A 1007 -33.88 -15.18 34.24
CA GLU A 1007 -32.94 -14.51 33.30
C GLU A 1007 -31.82 -13.64 33.93
N ALA A 1008 -30.58 -14.18 34.01
CA ALA A 1008 -29.32 -13.41 33.95
C ALA A 1008 -28.06 -14.30 33.73
N ILE A 1009 -27.75 -14.55 32.45
CA ILE A 1009 -26.43 -14.86 31.84
C ILE A 1009 -25.23 -15.14 32.80
N GLU A 1010 -24.71 -16.37 32.76
CA GLU A 1010 -23.35 -16.73 33.23
C GLU A 1010 -22.49 -17.23 32.05
N VAL A 1011 -21.25 -16.74 31.90
CA VAL A 1011 -20.38 -17.05 30.76
C VAL A 1011 -19.24 -17.98 31.18
N SER A 1012 -19.28 -19.24 30.74
CA SER A 1012 -18.19 -20.21 30.93
C SER A 1012 -17.16 -20.18 29.78
N PRO A 1013 -15.85 -20.08 30.06
CA PRO A 1013 -14.80 -20.44 29.12
C PRO A 1013 -14.62 -21.96 29.01
N LEU A 1014 -14.28 -22.47 27.82
CA LEU A 1014 -13.94 -23.88 27.61
C LEU A 1014 -12.52 -24.24 28.06
N SER A 1015 -12.31 -25.53 28.36
CA SER A 1015 -11.05 -26.12 28.82
C SER A 1015 -10.14 -26.58 27.67
N GLU A 1016 -8.82 -26.52 27.84
CA GLU A 1016 -7.87 -27.51 27.29
C GLU A 1016 -6.52 -27.54 28.11
N PRO A 1017 -5.48 -28.36 27.79
CA PRO A 1017 -5.10 -29.48 28.67
C PRO A 1017 -3.74 -29.32 29.40
N PRO A 1018 -3.37 -30.23 30.34
CA PRO A 1018 -2.21 -30.07 31.22
C PRO A 1018 -0.90 -30.74 30.72
N PRO A 1019 0.27 -30.21 31.11
CA PRO A 1019 1.52 -30.96 31.12
C PRO A 1019 2.20 -31.06 32.51
N LEU A 1020 2.40 -32.31 32.94
CA LEU A 1020 3.63 -32.88 33.55
C LEU A 1020 4.43 -32.10 34.62
N ARG A 1021 4.45 -32.69 35.83
CA ARG A 1021 5.48 -32.52 36.88
C ARG A 1021 6.87 -32.95 36.39
N GLY A 1022 7.93 -32.17 36.68
CA GLY A 1022 9.29 -32.73 36.79
C GLY A 1022 10.46 -31.74 36.84
N LEU A 1023 11.14 -31.67 38.01
CA LEU A 1023 12.53 -31.24 38.24
C LEU A 1023 12.91 -29.78 37.83
N GLU A 1024 13.88 -29.07 38.41
CA GLU A 1024 14.91 -29.26 39.46
C GLU A 1024 14.83 -28.05 40.45
N ALA A 1025 15.55 -27.86 41.54
CA ALA A 1025 16.26 -28.62 42.59
C ALA A 1025 17.05 -27.56 43.40
N ALA A 1026 17.33 -27.82 44.70
CA ALA A 1026 18.34 -27.13 45.54
C ALA A 1026 18.13 -25.62 45.87
N SER A 1027 18.58 -25.07 47.02
CA SER A 1027 18.99 -25.61 48.34
C SER A 1027 19.12 -24.37 49.28
N SER A 1028 18.83 -24.37 50.58
CA SER A 1028 19.68 -24.96 51.64
C SER A 1028 19.17 -24.60 53.06
N GLN A 1029 19.33 -25.54 54.01
CA GLN A 1029 19.65 -25.30 55.44
C GLN A 1029 18.62 -24.54 56.33
N THR A 1030 18.47 -24.79 57.65
CA THR A 1030 19.19 -25.69 58.57
C THR A 1030 18.28 -26.24 59.68
N LEU A 1031 18.54 -27.46 60.15
CA LEU A 1031 18.08 -27.98 61.46
C LEU A 1031 19.03 -27.48 62.57
N PRO A 1032 18.59 -27.38 63.85
CA PRO A 1032 18.62 -28.56 64.71
C PRO A 1032 17.41 -28.76 65.66
N SER A 1033 17.22 -30.03 66.00
CA SER A 1033 16.30 -30.60 66.98
C SER A 1033 16.52 -30.15 68.44
N THR A 1034 15.48 -30.32 69.27
CA THR A 1034 15.66 -30.75 70.67
C THR A 1034 14.56 -31.72 71.09
N SER A 1035 14.81 -32.57 72.09
CA SER A 1035 14.04 -33.77 72.39
C SER A 1035 12.99 -33.61 73.49
N VAL A 1036 11.93 -34.42 73.42
CA VAL A 1036 11.02 -34.68 74.54
C VAL A 1036 11.78 -35.29 75.73
N GLN A 1037 11.63 -34.70 76.92
CA GLN A 1037 11.75 -35.41 78.20
C GLN A 1037 10.64 -34.94 79.16
N THR A 1038 10.21 -35.85 80.03
CA THR A 1038 9.05 -35.70 80.93
C THR A 1038 9.46 -35.23 82.32
N GLU A 1039 8.71 -34.29 82.88
CA GLU A 1039 8.55 -34.13 84.34
C GLU A 1039 7.06 -34.26 84.73
N SER A 1040 6.77 -34.49 86.01
CA SER A 1040 5.45 -34.96 86.45
C SER A 1040 4.97 -34.39 87.80
N LYS A 1041 3.71 -33.90 87.81
CA LYS A 1041 2.91 -33.42 88.98
C LYS A 1041 3.41 -32.12 89.65
N PRO A 1042 2.55 -31.40 90.43
CA PRO A 1042 1.13 -31.62 90.73
C PRO A 1042 0.21 -30.44 90.32
N LEU A 1043 -1.04 -30.48 90.80
CA LEU A 1043 -2.18 -29.60 90.49
C LEU A 1043 -1.94 -28.09 90.73
N VAL A 1044 -2.20 -27.26 89.72
CA VAL A 1044 -2.96 -25.99 89.81
C VAL A 1044 -3.71 -25.78 88.48
N PRO A 1045 -5.01 -25.43 88.46
CA PRO A 1045 -5.69 -25.02 87.23
C PRO A 1045 -5.23 -23.64 86.75
N ARG A 1046 -4.86 -23.51 85.47
CA ARG A 1046 -4.88 -22.23 84.74
C ARG A 1046 -6.05 -22.26 83.78
N GLU A 1047 -7.21 -21.78 84.22
CA GLU A 1047 -8.44 -21.75 83.40
C GLU A 1047 -8.44 -20.60 82.37
N ASP A 1048 -7.50 -19.66 82.48
CA ASP A 1048 -7.42 -18.46 81.62
C ASP A 1048 -6.69 -18.66 80.27
N GLY A 1049 -6.22 -19.85 79.91
CA GLY A 1049 -5.35 -20.05 78.74
C GLY A 1049 -5.96 -19.57 77.42
N THR A 1050 -7.14 -20.10 77.07
CA THR A 1050 -7.90 -19.72 75.88
C THR A 1050 -8.41 -18.27 75.97
N ALA A 1051 -8.76 -17.81 77.18
CA ALA A 1051 -9.20 -16.43 77.42
C ALA A 1051 -8.09 -15.39 77.20
N GLN A 1052 -6.85 -15.69 77.60
CA GLN A 1052 -5.69 -14.82 77.37
C GLN A 1052 -5.34 -14.75 75.88
N GLN A 1053 -5.47 -15.85 75.13
CA GLN A 1053 -5.33 -15.85 73.67
C GLN A 1053 -6.40 -14.99 72.98
N ILE A 1054 -7.67 -15.09 73.39
CA ILE A 1054 -8.76 -14.23 72.91
C ILE A 1054 -8.47 -12.76 73.19
N MET A 1055 -8.07 -12.42 74.41
CA MET A 1055 -7.74 -11.03 74.80
C MET A 1055 -6.57 -10.46 73.99
N GLN A 1056 -5.51 -11.25 73.76
CA GLN A 1056 -4.38 -10.82 72.94
C GLN A 1056 -4.80 -10.61 71.47
N LEU A 1057 -5.52 -11.56 70.88
CA LEU A 1057 -5.96 -11.49 69.49
C LEU A 1057 -6.94 -10.32 69.25
N LEU A 1058 -7.83 -10.05 70.20
CA LEU A 1058 -8.68 -8.85 70.19
C LEU A 1058 -7.84 -7.56 70.22
N GLN A 1059 -6.78 -7.50 71.03
CA GLN A 1059 -5.91 -6.33 71.11
C GLN A 1059 -5.06 -6.12 69.83
N GLU A 1060 -4.67 -7.20 69.15
CA GLU A 1060 -4.03 -7.17 67.83
C GLU A 1060 -5.00 -6.75 66.70
N ILE A 1061 -6.27 -7.18 66.75
CA ILE A 1061 -7.33 -6.71 65.82
C ILE A 1061 -7.66 -5.23 66.08
N GLN A 1062 -7.60 -4.77 67.34
CA GLN A 1062 -7.91 -3.39 67.72
C GLN A 1062 -6.79 -2.39 67.38
N ASN A 1063 -5.52 -2.84 67.30
CA ASN A 1063 -4.37 -1.99 66.98
C ASN A 1063 -3.50 -2.57 65.82
N PRO A 1064 -4.03 -2.62 64.58
CA PRO A 1064 -3.30 -3.21 63.45
C PRO A 1064 -2.04 -2.42 63.03
N GLN A 1065 -1.89 -1.16 63.46
CA GLN A 1065 -0.71 -0.33 63.15
C GLN A 1065 0.55 -0.67 63.96
N GLY A 1066 0.55 -1.74 64.77
CA GLY A 1066 1.73 -2.19 65.53
C GLY A 1066 2.90 -2.68 64.68
N ALA A 1067 2.69 -2.97 63.38
CA ALA A 1067 3.74 -3.38 62.46
C ALA A 1067 4.28 -2.18 61.63
N PRO A 1068 5.61 -1.97 61.53
CA PRO A 1068 6.19 -0.84 60.81
C PRO A 1068 6.11 -1.02 59.29
N ARG A 1069 4.96 -0.68 58.69
CA ARG A 1069 4.70 -0.70 57.23
C ARG A 1069 4.01 0.57 56.73
N SER A 1070 4.43 1.74 57.20
CA SER A 1070 4.08 3.01 56.56
C SER A 1070 4.89 3.20 55.26
N PRO A 1071 4.24 3.39 54.08
CA PRO A 1071 4.96 3.80 52.88
C PRO A 1071 5.48 5.25 53.06
N PRO A 1072 6.70 5.58 52.58
CA PRO A 1072 7.41 6.78 53.00
C PRO A 1072 6.95 8.09 52.31
N PHE A 1073 5.72 8.16 51.80
CA PHE A 1073 5.27 9.30 50.96
C PHE A 1073 3.76 9.60 51.03
N MET A 1074 3.23 9.87 52.23
CA MET A 1074 2.02 10.67 52.38
C MET A 1074 2.44 12.14 52.58
N GLY A 1075 2.09 13.00 51.61
CA GLY A 1075 2.15 14.46 51.80
C GLY A 1075 0.86 14.97 52.43
N ASP A 1076 0.96 15.97 53.30
CA ASP A 1076 -0.16 16.43 54.14
C ASP A 1076 -1.38 16.86 53.32
N ASN A 1077 -2.46 16.07 53.43
CA ASN A 1077 -3.82 16.45 53.05
C ASN A 1077 -4.78 15.98 54.16
N PRO A 1078 -5.59 16.87 54.76
CA PRO A 1078 -6.49 16.51 55.85
C PRO A 1078 -7.72 15.77 55.32
N CYS A 1079 -7.67 14.43 55.31
CA CYS A 1079 -8.85 13.59 55.07
C CYS A 1079 -9.80 13.64 56.27
N VAL A 1080 -10.86 14.45 56.18
CA VAL A 1080 -11.98 14.44 57.13
C VAL A 1080 -12.74 13.10 56.99
N PRO A 1081 -12.93 12.32 58.06
CA PRO A 1081 -13.59 11.02 57.99
C PRO A 1081 -15.12 11.16 57.97
N PHE A 1082 -15.75 10.80 56.85
CA PHE A 1082 -17.21 10.73 56.74
C PHE A 1082 -17.76 9.45 57.38
N PHE A 1083 -18.61 9.59 58.40
CA PHE A 1083 -19.35 8.49 59.00
C PHE A 1083 -20.81 8.51 58.55
N TYR A 1084 -21.29 7.41 57.98
CA TYR A 1084 -22.68 7.23 57.58
C TYR A 1084 -23.46 6.51 58.69
N ARG A 1085 -24.61 7.06 59.08
CA ARG A 1085 -25.65 6.36 59.84
C ARG A 1085 -27.01 6.74 59.22
N PRO A 1086 -27.83 5.78 58.77
CA PRO A 1086 -29.20 6.08 58.34
C PRO A 1086 -30.06 6.46 59.56
N ASP A 1087 -31.03 7.33 59.34
CA ASP A 1087 -32.11 7.64 60.29
C ASP A 1087 -33.34 6.78 59.95
N GLU A 1088 -34.33 6.70 60.85
CA GLU A 1088 -35.50 5.80 60.74
C GLU A 1088 -36.50 6.15 59.60
N GLN A 1089 -36.12 7.03 58.67
CA GLN A 1089 -36.90 7.40 57.47
C GLN A 1089 -36.06 7.41 56.17
N ASP A 1090 -34.87 6.79 56.14
CA ASP A 1090 -33.97 6.67 54.98
C ASP A 1090 -33.46 7.99 54.34
N GLU A 1091 -33.66 9.15 54.98
CA GLU A 1091 -33.04 10.42 54.56
C GLU A 1091 -31.59 10.54 55.03
N VAL A 1092 -30.64 10.63 54.09
CA VAL A 1092 -29.21 10.85 54.41
C VAL A 1092 -28.91 12.33 54.69
N LYS A 1093 -28.90 12.71 55.97
CA LYS A 1093 -28.45 14.04 56.42
C LYS A 1093 -26.95 14.02 56.74
N ILE A 1094 -26.18 14.85 56.04
CA ILE A 1094 -24.74 15.01 56.27
C ILE A 1094 -24.53 16.05 57.38
N LEU A 1095 -24.05 15.62 58.54
CA LEU A 1095 -23.38 16.52 59.48
C LEU A 1095 -21.87 16.53 59.18
N VAL A 1096 -21.31 17.72 59.13
CA VAL A 1096 -19.86 17.96 59.14
C VAL A 1096 -19.50 18.47 60.54
N VAL A 1097 -18.36 18.00 61.08
CA VAL A 1097 -17.74 18.45 62.33
C VAL A 1097 -16.28 18.77 62.03
#